data_AF-A0A366X1W9-F1
#
_entry.id   AF-A0A366X1W9-F1
#
_cell.length_a   1.000
_cell.length_b   1.000
_cell.length_c   1.000
_cell.angle_alpha   90.00
_cell.angle_beta   90.00
_cell.angle_gamma   90.00
#
_symmetry.space_group_name_H-M   'P 1'
#
loop_
_entity.id
_entity.type
_entity.pdbx_description
1 polymer ?
#
loop_
_entity_poly.entity_id
_entity_poly.type
_entity_poly.pdbx_seq_one_letter_code
_entity_poly.pdbx_strand_id
1 'polypeptide(L)'
;MLALAAIFTVFTVALWYDDSDSTVLSEDDELDAESEADSEVVLEAEIEDLAMFLGDDTGEDIVGTSEADFIDGRGGNDLLEAGGGDDSVLGGSGNDLISAGAGTDTLQGEDGDDILSALDGPEGLGTADELYGGDGNDQLFGDDGDQMTGGQGIDVFDVAVGLGDSEPVVIKDFIFFPGEEGEDIERINFVNSEGLLVPRNELLGSALSIQDDPEGNGAQLIYEGQVVALVEDHTAEELNHQSNWIGNFTPHETSYLEDNDFLAGEESPEGSDDDFFGGPGDDVIYGNNGQDYLRGDEGDDYISAIDGPSSVGTPDVLIGGEGNDTLTGDDGDFFFGAEGLDLFEVAIPDAESDLPVILLDIGQNNTAEDTELLQIVDGDGSPLGPEDIAENLTISVDEESGDSILAYRDQQFAIIRGVDVSLWGDQTSWIANFSTDLGEGEPAPAPPSPPPVQSGNIVTMDLESHASTGNVVTQSLFGANTVFNINTESGTPLANYTSSVDTLGVEHLRFPAGQGDDLARKEDGAEWLNVVKLENNANGELDLRPEVRNMLDWVNEQNAAGNQTKVTLVIPTKHLSAEEYVGFGPDIEDFVDRVVTEYPDAIEAFEIGNEYWRMGETSYSAKANIAAVSIENGLESAGISEADQPSIIVQMGSPFSGSEYHSSVDDRGFIARNADSNQAIIDGLGSEARSAIDGVVEHYYYDSRGETFSDRSAEKDFIPQDFNVWEDNFDKELDLHLTEWNVRINNLSQNGMVSASVLNEQVENMLEMGVDVAHIWAVQHNTATDLVGPPREQPMLDDAGRVTNSIRGATFDLMSSSLVGTELIETTFSNDDGGVEINAFQSETKTVVYVASRSLDSTLLDLDLSSLIPEIESASGVKIGIDQGSRSSDGVHYETGVGRVEADHVMIDGERYYFNEHDVRASLTDYTYESADLSVELLPFEVVEITFVHSSPILGPPVGGTPLSEETTQPIRGDGGDNTLRGTSRDDRIAGKAGNDKVFGRPGDDEIWGDEGADTLEGWGGDDTQRGGSGNDRLDGNQGDDVLNGNQGNDTLRGGSGDDDLMGGRGNDVLRGGEGADFLRGGAGYDTFLYDRGEISPGETISDFRIGQDIIQLNIPGVSSINDLNFSRNQSAGAVDIRIQGQGTIRLIGAFSVQEISQAGNFRFV
;
A
#
# COMPACT_ATOMS: atom_id res chain seq x y z
N MET A 1 -8.48 38.22 40.92
CA MET A 1 -9.90 38.46 41.30
C MET A 1 -10.28 39.85 41.84
N LEU A 2 -9.34 40.76 42.16
CA LEU A 2 -9.66 42.19 42.44
C LEU A 2 -9.14 43.16 41.36
N ALA A 3 -8.32 42.68 40.40
CA ALA A 3 -7.92 43.39 39.18
C ALA A 3 -9.01 43.35 38.08
N LEU A 4 -9.71 42.21 37.90
CA LEU A 4 -10.88 42.08 36.99
C LEU A 4 -12.02 43.09 37.23
N ALA A 5 -12.08 43.72 38.41
CA ALA A 5 -13.13 44.68 38.74
C ALA A 5 -12.84 46.12 38.25
N ALA A 6 -11.60 46.42 37.85
CA ALA A 6 -11.20 47.74 37.35
C ALA A 6 -11.44 47.89 35.84
N ILE A 7 -11.21 46.82 35.06
CA ILE A 7 -11.43 46.79 33.60
C ILE A 7 -12.92 46.90 33.24
N PHE A 8 -13.81 46.39 34.10
CA PHE A 8 -15.26 46.43 33.89
C PHE A 8 -15.90 47.84 33.86
N THR A 9 -15.17 48.90 34.23
CA THR A 9 -15.70 50.27 34.22
C THR A 9 -15.33 51.06 32.95
N VAL A 10 -14.34 50.61 32.18
CA VAL A 10 -13.99 51.25 30.89
C VAL A 10 -14.77 50.62 29.73
N PHE A 11 -15.09 49.32 29.82
CA PHE A 11 -15.79 48.56 28.78
C PHE A 11 -17.29 48.87 28.57
N THR A 12 -17.93 49.71 29.40
CA THR A 12 -19.39 49.94 29.29
C THR A 12 -19.82 51.01 28.26
N VAL A 13 -18.94 51.45 27.34
CA VAL A 13 -19.28 52.54 26.39
C VAL A 13 -19.18 52.14 24.90
N ALA A 14 -18.57 51.03 24.50
CA ALA A 14 -18.31 50.75 23.08
C ALA A 14 -19.20 49.69 22.38
N LEU A 15 -20.00 48.88 23.10
CA LEU A 15 -20.85 47.87 22.46
C LEU A 15 -22.34 48.22 22.56
N TRP A 16 -22.82 49.04 21.61
CA TRP A 16 -24.22 49.07 21.15
C TRP A 16 -24.27 49.80 19.79
N TYR A 17 -24.07 49.07 18.68
CA TYR A 17 -24.99 49.12 17.53
C TYR A 17 -24.64 48.02 16.51
N ASP A 18 -25.56 47.07 16.39
CA ASP A 18 -25.65 46.09 15.31
C ASP A 18 -26.52 46.64 14.17
N ASP A 19 -26.14 46.20 12.98
CA ASP A 19 -26.87 45.98 11.74
C ASP A 19 -27.36 47.14 10.85
N SER A 20 -26.86 47.07 9.63
CA SER A 20 -27.57 47.30 8.37
C SER A 20 -28.03 48.73 7.97
N ASP A 21 -27.72 49.02 6.71
CA ASP A 21 -28.51 49.80 5.76
C ASP A 21 -28.12 51.28 5.51
N SER A 22 -27.62 51.47 4.28
CA SER A 22 -27.74 52.61 3.38
C SER A 22 -27.91 54.05 3.91
N THR A 23 -26.93 54.87 3.50
CA THR A 23 -27.07 56.25 2.99
C THR A 23 -27.60 57.37 3.89
N VAL A 24 -26.70 58.36 4.07
CA VAL A 24 -26.92 59.82 4.01
C VAL A 24 -27.89 60.44 5.03
N LEU A 25 -27.38 61.31 5.91
CA LEU A 25 -27.75 62.75 6.02
C LEU A 25 -27.10 63.44 7.25
N SER A 26 -26.22 64.39 6.94
CA SER A 26 -26.05 65.78 7.46
C SER A 26 -26.16 66.14 8.96
N GLU A 27 -25.13 66.88 9.41
CA GLU A 27 -25.14 68.15 10.19
C GLU A 27 -26.14 68.31 11.36
N ASP A 28 -25.65 68.45 12.60
CA ASP A 28 -25.54 69.76 13.28
C ASP A 28 -25.10 69.62 14.76
N ASP A 29 -24.21 70.52 15.16
CA ASP A 29 -23.75 70.86 16.52
C ASP A 29 -24.90 71.15 17.52
N GLU A 30 -24.67 70.86 18.82
CA GLU A 30 -24.54 71.86 19.92
C GLU A 30 -24.85 71.28 21.33
N LEU A 31 -23.81 71.35 22.18
CA LEU A 31 -23.75 71.97 23.53
C LEU A 31 -24.39 71.35 24.80
N ASP A 32 -23.54 71.44 25.83
CA ASP A 32 -23.77 71.81 27.25
C ASP A 32 -24.35 70.77 28.24
N ALA A 33 -23.55 70.38 29.24
CA ALA A 33 -23.45 71.10 30.53
C ALA A 33 -22.75 70.30 31.66
N GLU A 34 -21.99 71.05 32.45
CA GLU A 34 -21.29 70.71 33.70
C GLU A 34 -22.22 70.24 34.86
N SER A 35 -21.71 69.36 35.74
CA SER A 35 -21.26 69.71 37.12
C SER A 35 -21.55 68.63 38.20
N GLU A 36 -20.47 68.17 38.81
CA GLU A 36 -20.22 67.91 40.25
C GLU A 36 -21.18 67.05 41.10
N ALA A 37 -20.61 65.98 41.69
CA ALA A 37 -20.68 65.72 43.13
C ALA A 37 -19.58 64.73 43.60
N ASP A 38 -18.64 65.25 44.39
CA ASP A 38 -17.67 64.55 45.23
C ASP A 38 -18.28 63.49 46.17
N SER A 39 -17.62 62.34 46.28
CA SER A 39 -17.09 61.87 47.58
C SER A 39 -16.05 60.77 47.39
N GLU A 40 -14.78 61.18 47.50
CA GLU A 40 -13.57 60.41 47.79
C GLU A 40 -13.80 59.22 48.74
N VAL A 41 -13.46 58.03 48.26
CA VAL A 41 -12.86 56.96 49.07
C VAL A 41 -11.47 56.78 48.51
N VAL A 42 -10.49 57.36 49.20
CA VAL A 42 -9.07 57.15 48.92
C VAL A 42 -8.72 55.72 49.31
N LEU A 43 -8.44 54.89 48.31
CA LEU A 43 -7.56 53.74 48.42
C LEU A 43 -6.26 54.17 47.72
N GLU A 44 -5.28 54.60 48.52
CA GLU A 44 -3.88 54.62 48.07
C GLU A 44 -3.49 53.16 47.87
N ALA A 45 -3.50 52.71 46.61
CA ALA A 45 -2.64 51.65 46.11
C ALA A 45 -1.67 52.36 45.16
N GLU A 46 -0.38 52.14 45.36
CA GLU A 46 0.69 52.64 44.50
C GLU A 46 0.43 52.10 43.09
N ILE A 47 0.13 52.98 42.13
CA ILE A 47 0.22 52.67 40.70
C ILE A 47 1.66 53.04 40.37
N GLU A 48 2.52 52.03 40.25
CA GLU A 48 3.84 52.19 39.63
C GLU A 48 3.64 52.51 38.13
N ASP A 49 4.60 53.22 37.54
CA ASP A 49 4.46 53.94 36.27
C ASP A 49 4.21 53.00 35.07
N LEU A 50 2.94 52.69 34.75
CA LEU A 50 2.59 51.86 33.58
C LEU A 50 2.79 52.63 32.26
N ALA A 51 3.62 52.17 31.33
CA ALA A 51 3.67 52.71 29.97
C ALA A 51 2.67 51.99 29.04
N MET A 52 2.25 52.66 27.97
CA MET A 52 1.18 52.19 27.09
C MET A 52 1.57 52.42 25.63
N PHE A 53 1.66 51.33 24.88
CA PHE A 53 2.02 51.26 23.47
C PHE A 53 0.83 50.71 22.67
N LEU A 54 0.47 51.37 21.57
CA LEU A 54 -0.68 51.00 20.75
C LEU A 54 -0.26 51.04 19.27
N GLY A 55 -0.37 49.91 18.59
CA GLY A 55 -0.20 49.78 17.15
C GLY A 55 -1.39 50.32 16.35
N ASP A 56 -1.36 50.05 15.05
CA ASP A 56 -2.41 50.35 14.09
C ASP A 56 -2.89 49.10 13.32
N ASP A 57 -3.34 49.22 12.08
CA ASP A 57 -3.90 48.07 11.33
C ASP A 57 -2.87 47.56 10.29
N THR A 58 -1.56 47.74 10.57
CA THR A 58 -0.43 47.25 9.76
C THR A 58 0.59 46.49 10.63
N GLY A 59 1.45 45.66 10.03
CA GLY A 59 2.46 44.91 10.81
C GLY A 59 3.54 45.82 11.38
N GLU A 60 3.75 45.77 12.70
CA GLU A 60 4.54 46.70 13.48
C GLU A 60 5.47 46.03 14.49
N ASP A 61 6.62 46.65 14.73
CA ASP A 61 7.59 46.24 15.75
C ASP A 61 7.46 47.17 16.97
N ILE A 62 6.94 46.63 18.07
CA ILE A 62 6.66 47.35 19.31
C ILE A 62 7.47 46.76 20.46
N VAL A 63 8.48 47.51 20.90
CA VAL A 63 9.32 47.16 22.04
C VAL A 63 8.94 47.99 23.27
N GLY A 64 8.62 47.29 24.35
CA GLY A 64 8.33 47.80 25.68
C GLY A 64 9.57 48.25 26.44
N THR A 65 9.45 48.38 27.74
CA THR A 65 10.45 48.97 28.62
C THR A 65 10.91 47.95 29.67
N SER A 66 11.52 48.43 30.75
CA SER A 66 11.92 47.59 31.89
C SER A 66 11.03 47.83 33.11
N GLU A 67 9.84 48.38 32.89
CA GLU A 67 8.80 48.63 33.88
C GLU A 67 7.48 48.08 33.31
N ALA A 68 6.47 47.88 34.16
CA ALA A 68 5.19 47.32 33.72
C ALA A 68 4.55 48.09 32.55
N ASP A 69 4.20 47.41 31.47
CA ASP A 69 3.75 47.95 30.20
C ASP A 69 2.42 47.35 29.74
N PHE A 70 1.69 48.13 28.95
CA PHE A 70 0.52 47.65 28.20
C PHE A 70 0.76 47.86 26.70
N ILE A 71 0.81 46.76 25.95
CA ILE A 71 1.07 46.73 24.50
C ILE A 71 -0.18 46.14 23.80
N ASP A 72 -0.58 46.74 22.69
CA ASP A 72 -1.75 46.34 21.88
C ASP A 72 -1.38 46.58 20.40
N GLY A 73 -1.01 45.51 19.69
CA GLY A 73 -0.57 45.52 18.29
C GLY A 73 -1.72 45.89 17.33
N ARG A 74 -2.89 45.32 17.61
CA ARG A 74 -4.19 45.48 16.95
C ARG A 74 -4.36 44.74 15.65
N GLY A 75 -3.67 45.07 14.57
CA GLY A 75 -3.96 44.42 13.30
C GLY A 75 -2.79 44.49 12.37
N GLY A 76 -2.49 43.41 11.66
CA GLY A 76 -1.20 43.23 11.02
C GLY A 76 -0.46 42.08 11.68
N ASN A 77 0.70 41.70 11.12
CA ASN A 77 1.58 40.72 11.74
C ASN A 77 2.63 41.50 12.52
N ASP A 78 2.49 41.52 13.84
CA ASP A 78 3.22 42.37 14.75
C ASP A 78 4.33 41.60 15.48
N LEU A 79 5.45 42.28 15.72
CA LEU A 79 6.50 41.83 16.64
C LEU A 79 6.36 42.62 17.94
N LEU A 80 5.95 41.97 19.02
CA LEU A 80 5.64 42.61 20.29
C LEU A 80 6.59 42.10 21.39
N GLU A 81 7.53 42.92 21.82
CA GLU A 81 8.46 42.59 22.90
C GLU A 81 8.12 43.41 24.15
N ALA A 82 7.67 42.79 25.24
CA ALA A 82 7.28 43.53 26.45
C ALA A 82 8.47 44.03 27.29
N GLY A 83 9.56 43.26 27.31
CA GLY A 83 10.83 43.68 27.91
C GLY A 83 10.99 43.21 29.35
N GLY A 84 10.61 44.00 30.34
CA GLY A 84 10.52 43.47 31.70
C GLY A 84 9.69 44.35 32.60
N GLY A 85 9.10 43.80 33.65
CA GLY A 85 7.96 44.43 34.28
C GLY A 85 6.89 43.38 34.55
N ASP A 86 5.70 43.81 34.96
CA ASP A 86 4.53 42.91 34.97
C ASP A 86 3.62 43.43 33.85
N ASP A 87 3.74 42.83 32.67
CA ASP A 87 3.30 43.38 31.40
C ASP A 87 1.98 42.78 30.92
N SER A 88 1.31 43.46 30.00
CA SER A 88 0.08 42.98 29.36
C SER A 88 0.13 43.28 27.87
N VAL A 89 0.22 42.23 27.06
CA VAL A 89 0.40 42.32 25.61
C VAL A 89 -0.78 41.69 24.90
N LEU A 90 -1.32 42.40 23.92
CA LEU A 90 -2.36 41.94 22.99
C LEU A 90 -1.78 42.01 21.57
N GLY A 91 -1.75 40.88 20.87
CA GLY A 91 -1.39 40.75 19.46
C GLY A 91 -2.39 41.52 18.60
N GLY A 92 -3.60 40.97 18.48
CA GLY A 92 -4.68 41.57 17.72
C GLY A 92 -5.09 40.65 16.57
N SER A 93 -5.31 41.19 15.38
CA SER A 93 -5.65 40.39 14.21
C SER A 93 -4.48 40.26 13.24
N GLY A 94 -4.06 39.05 12.92
CA GLY A 94 -2.86 38.77 12.12
C GLY A 94 -1.99 37.78 12.86
N ASN A 95 -0.88 37.35 12.25
CA ASN A 95 0.01 36.36 12.85
C ASN A 95 1.12 37.10 13.58
N ASP A 96 1.06 37.09 14.90
CA ASP A 96 1.88 37.93 15.78
C ASP A 96 2.96 37.10 16.48
N LEU A 97 4.14 37.71 16.66
CA LEU A 97 5.21 37.18 17.49
C LEU A 97 5.31 38.00 18.77
N ILE A 98 5.01 37.37 19.90
CA ILE A 98 4.91 38.03 21.20
C ILE A 98 5.94 37.45 22.17
N SER A 99 6.77 38.32 22.76
CA SER A 99 7.74 37.95 23.80
C SER A 99 7.46 38.70 25.10
N ALA A 100 7.28 37.97 26.20
CA ALA A 100 7.00 38.52 27.54
C ALA A 100 8.21 39.27 28.11
N GLY A 101 9.41 38.72 27.95
CA GLY A 101 10.58 39.23 28.66
C GLY A 101 10.56 38.80 30.13
N ALA A 102 10.94 39.69 31.05
CA ALA A 102 11.13 39.32 32.46
C ALA A 102 10.06 39.90 33.40
N GLY A 103 9.33 39.04 34.10
CA GLY A 103 8.45 39.38 35.22
C GLY A 103 7.16 38.57 35.17
N THR A 104 6.03 39.10 35.67
CA THR A 104 4.75 38.36 35.63
C THR A 104 3.81 38.99 34.62
N ASP A 105 3.74 38.36 33.47
CA ASP A 105 3.22 38.91 32.24
C ASP A 105 1.92 38.21 31.80
N THR A 106 1.18 38.88 30.93
CA THR A 106 -0.03 38.34 30.30
C THR A 106 0.01 38.59 28.81
N LEU A 107 0.07 37.52 28.02
CA LEU A 107 0.12 37.55 26.56
C LEU A 107 -1.18 37.04 25.97
N GLN A 108 -1.70 37.70 24.93
CA GLN A 108 -2.88 37.26 24.17
C GLN A 108 -2.59 37.44 22.68
N GLY A 109 -2.66 36.36 21.90
CA GLY A 109 -2.53 36.42 20.43
C GLY A 109 -3.74 37.10 19.77
N GLU A 110 -4.94 36.67 20.16
CA GLU A 110 -6.24 37.09 19.61
C GLU A 110 -6.65 36.37 18.31
N ASP A 111 -6.65 36.98 17.12
CA ASP A 111 -7.12 36.34 15.87
C ASP A 111 -5.93 36.13 14.91
N GLY A 112 -5.46 34.89 14.71
CA GLY A 112 -4.32 34.60 13.84
C GLY A 112 -3.54 33.37 14.30
N ASP A 113 -2.56 32.94 13.51
CA ASP A 113 -1.64 31.87 13.94
C ASP A 113 -0.45 32.53 14.65
N ASP A 114 -0.49 32.57 15.99
CA ASP A 114 0.40 33.39 16.80
C ASP A 114 1.50 32.58 17.51
N ILE A 115 2.65 33.23 17.77
CA ILE A 115 3.73 32.67 18.57
C ILE A 115 3.90 33.49 19.85
N LEU A 116 3.66 32.87 20.99
CA LEU A 116 3.76 33.49 22.31
C LEU A 116 4.90 32.85 23.10
N SER A 117 5.88 33.65 23.52
CA SER A 117 7.02 33.19 24.31
C SER A 117 7.11 33.87 25.67
N ALA A 118 7.02 33.06 26.72
CA ALA A 118 7.20 33.44 28.11
C ALA A 118 8.42 32.73 28.75
N LEU A 119 9.49 32.55 27.97
CA LEU A 119 10.70 31.91 28.48
C LEU A 119 11.51 32.88 29.35
N ASP A 120 11.57 32.60 30.63
CA ASP A 120 12.34 33.34 31.61
C ASP A 120 13.82 32.94 31.54
N GLY A 121 14.70 33.94 31.37
CA GLY A 121 16.14 33.72 31.46
C GLY A 121 16.56 33.13 32.83
N PRO A 122 17.77 32.57 32.98
CA PRO A 122 18.21 31.88 34.21
C PRO A 122 18.28 32.75 35.48
N GLU A 123 18.10 34.08 35.37
CA GLU A 123 17.96 35.01 36.51
C GLU A 123 16.49 35.29 36.91
N GLY A 124 15.51 34.87 36.10
CA GLY A 124 14.06 35.09 36.22
C GLY A 124 13.27 33.92 36.86
N LEU A 125 13.68 32.67 36.61
CA LEU A 125 13.06 31.42 37.11
C LEU A 125 12.23 31.57 38.41
N GLY A 126 10.90 31.56 38.27
CA GLY A 126 9.92 31.55 39.35
C GLY A 126 8.89 32.68 39.34
N THR A 127 8.82 33.47 38.27
CA THR A 127 7.67 34.29 37.90
C THR A 127 6.78 33.50 36.95
N ALA A 128 5.46 33.64 37.07
CA ALA A 128 4.51 32.78 36.39
C ALA A 128 3.61 33.62 35.51
N ASP A 129 3.57 33.29 34.22
CA ASP A 129 2.91 34.06 33.19
C ASP A 129 1.57 33.44 32.77
N GLU A 130 0.74 34.24 32.09
CA GLU A 130 -0.50 33.77 31.50
C GLU A 130 -0.48 34.01 29.98
N LEU A 131 -0.49 32.93 29.20
CA LEU A 131 -0.51 32.94 27.74
C LEU A 131 -1.87 32.45 27.23
N TYR A 132 -2.43 33.16 26.28
CA TYR A 132 -3.66 32.82 25.60
C TYR A 132 -3.43 32.94 24.09
N GLY A 133 -3.53 31.85 23.33
CA GLY A 133 -3.38 31.87 21.87
C GLY A 133 -4.50 32.69 21.23
N GLY A 134 -5.69 32.10 21.10
CA GLY A 134 -6.84 32.81 20.57
C GLY A 134 -7.60 32.00 19.54
N ASP A 135 -7.99 32.62 18.44
CA ASP A 135 -8.58 31.98 17.27
C ASP A 135 -7.49 31.79 16.20
N GLY A 136 -6.99 30.57 16.01
CA GLY A 136 -5.93 30.21 15.07
C GLY A 136 -5.13 29.01 15.55
N ASN A 137 -4.10 28.59 14.81
CA ASN A 137 -3.20 27.52 15.24
C ASN A 137 -1.98 28.13 15.93
N ASP A 138 -2.02 28.17 17.26
CA ASP A 138 -1.05 28.95 18.03
C ASP A 138 0.09 28.09 18.59
N GLN A 139 1.26 28.71 18.77
CA GLN A 139 2.39 28.11 19.47
C GLN A 139 2.74 28.88 20.74
N LEU A 140 2.68 28.20 21.87
CA LEU A 140 2.87 28.79 23.20
C LEU A 140 4.07 28.16 23.90
N PHE A 141 5.09 28.97 24.20
CA PHE A 141 6.28 28.56 24.96
C PHE A 141 6.17 29.04 26.41
N GLY A 142 6.19 28.10 27.35
CA GLY A 142 6.12 28.39 28.79
C GLY A 142 7.08 27.59 29.65
N ASP A 143 7.41 28.16 30.81
CA ASP A 143 8.31 27.59 31.80
C ASP A 143 7.76 27.58 33.26
N ASP A 144 8.53 27.96 34.28
CA ASP A 144 8.28 27.69 35.70
C ASP A 144 7.00 28.34 36.27
N GLY A 145 5.89 27.62 36.17
CA GLY A 145 4.61 27.98 36.79
C GLY A 145 3.62 28.66 35.85
N ASP A 146 3.97 28.78 34.57
CA ASP A 146 3.16 29.42 33.55
C ASP A 146 1.83 28.72 33.32
N GLN A 147 0.86 29.48 32.83
CA GLN A 147 -0.45 28.99 32.45
C GLN A 147 -0.68 29.26 30.96
N MET A 148 -0.81 28.20 30.18
CA MET A 148 -1.06 28.27 28.74
C MET A 148 -2.48 27.80 28.43
N THR A 149 -3.16 28.53 27.55
CA THR A 149 -4.51 28.24 27.05
C THR A 149 -4.46 28.45 25.54
N GLY A 150 -4.74 27.41 24.76
CA GLY A 150 -4.59 27.46 23.30
C GLY A 150 -5.69 28.31 22.68
N GLY A 151 -6.88 27.73 22.51
CA GLY A 151 -8.08 28.47 22.17
C GLY A 151 -8.95 27.75 21.14
N GLN A 152 -9.22 28.39 20.00
CA GLN A 152 -9.86 27.75 18.85
C GLN A 152 -8.81 27.46 17.78
N GLY A 153 -8.45 26.20 17.61
CA GLY A 153 -7.56 25.78 16.53
C GLY A 153 -6.84 24.49 16.88
N ILE A 154 -5.66 24.30 16.30
CA ILE A 154 -4.76 23.19 16.61
C ILE A 154 -3.48 23.78 17.19
N ASP A 155 -3.41 23.79 18.51
CA ASP A 155 -2.35 24.49 19.23
C ASP A 155 -1.19 23.58 19.62
N VAL A 156 0.00 24.19 19.70
CA VAL A 156 1.24 23.56 20.14
C VAL A 156 1.71 24.21 21.44
N PHE A 157 1.93 23.37 22.45
CA PHE A 157 2.35 23.78 23.78
C PHE A 157 3.80 23.34 24.03
N ASP A 158 4.75 24.27 23.98
CA ASP A 158 6.15 24.03 24.25
C ASP A 158 6.46 24.22 25.75
N VAL A 159 6.81 23.11 26.40
CA VAL A 159 7.08 23.04 27.83
C VAL A 159 8.58 22.92 28.08
N ALA A 160 9.16 23.93 28.71
CA ALA A 160 10.57 23.89 29.10
C ALA A 160 10.85 22.84 30.20
N VAL A 161 11.89 22.03 30.03
CA VAL A 161 12.30 20.96 30.96
C VAL A 161 13.75 21.11 31.41
N GLY A 162 14.10 20.44 32.52
CA GLY A 162 15.45 20.52 33.11
C GLY A 162 15.66 21.72 34.06
N LEU A 163 14.60 22.50 34.30
CA LEU A 163 14.53 23.63 35.21
C LEU A 163 14.34 23.15 36.66
N GLY A 164 15.39 22.66 37.33
CA GLY A 164 15.25 21.97 38.63
C GLY A 164 14.42 22.69 39.72
N ASP A 165 13.68 21.95 40.56
CA ASP A 165 12.80 22.45 41.66
C ASP A 165 11.75 23.53 41.24
N SER A 166 11.45 23.68 39.95
CA SER A 166 10.36 24.53 39.41
C SER A 166 8.97 23.99 39.72
N GLU A 167 7.99 24.88 39.82
CA GLU A 167 6.56 24.58 39.69
C GLU A 167 6.26 24.20 38.21
N PRO A 168 5.25 23.34 37.97
CA PRO A 168 4.95 22.88 36.63
C PRO A 168 4.16 23.91 35.82
N VAL A 169 4.38 23.92 34.50
CA VAL A 169 3.49 24.57 33.53
C VAL A 169 2.09 23.99 33.66
N VAL A 170 1.06 24.82 33.57
CA VAL A 170 -0.34 24.39 33.58
C VAL A 170 -0.92 24.63 32.19
N ILE A 171 -1.24 23.54 31.50
CA ILE A 171 -1.91 23.57 30.20
C ILE A 171 -3.41 23.44 30.47
N LYS A 172 -4.14 24.47 30.06
CA LYS A 172 -5.60 24.52 30.11
C LYS A 172 -6.15 24.10 28.76
N ASP A 173 -7.43 23.80 28.75
CA ASP A 173 -8.27 23.48 27.59
C ASP A 173 -7.78 22.47 26.55
N PHE A 174 -6.70 21.73 26.81
CA PHE A 174 -6.11 20.72 25.93
C PHE A 174 -7.16 19.81 25.24
N ILE A 175 -7.15 19.68 23.93
CA ILE A 175 -8.12 18.91 23.14
C ILE A 175 -7.44 17.81 22.32
N PHE A 176 -7.72 16.56 22.68
CA PHE A 176 -7.27 15.40 21.90
C PHE A 176 -7.94 15.23 20.54
N PHE A 177 -9.18 15.72 20.40
CA PHE A 177 -10.00 15.57 19.20
C PHE A 177 -10.98 16.74 19.12
N PRO A 178 -10.61 17.88 18.52
CA PRO A 178 -11.55 18.94 18.21
C PRO A 178 -12.52 18.44 17.11
N GLY A 179 -13.64 17.82 17.50
CA GLY A 179 -14.77 17.54 16.60
C GLY A 179 -15.01 16.09 16.16
N GLU A 180 -16.00 15.89 15.27
CA GLU A 180 -16.57 14.58 14.90
C GLU A 180 -15.67 13.72 13.98
N GLU A 181 -14.58 14.27 13.40
CA GLU A 181 -13.75 13.58 12.40
C GLU A 181 -12.35 13.15 12.89
N GLY A 182 -11.83 13.72 13.98
CA GLY A 182 -10.70 13.16 14.74
C GLY A 182 -9.38 12.96 13.98
N GLU A 183 -9.04 13.84 13.02
CA GLU A 183 -7.78 13.79 12.28
C GLU A 183 -6.73 14.82 12.73
N ASP A 184 -7.11 15.84 13.51
CA ASP A 184 -6.19 16.85 14.05
C ASP A 184 -6.18 16.83 15.59
N ILE A 185 -5.02 16.97 16.21
CA ILE A 185 -4.83 16.90 17.67
C ILE A 185 -3.90 18.01 18.14
N GLU A 186 -4.20 18.64 19.27
CA GLU A 186 -3.25 19.54 19.94
C GLU A 186 -2.04 18.77 20.46
N ARG A 187 -0.91 19.47 20.62
CA ARG A 187 0.37 18.84 20.94
C ARG A 187 1.09 19.49 22.09
N ILE A 188 1.88 18.68 22.79
CA ILE A 188 2.79 19.14 23.83
C ILE A 188 4.21 18.74 23.42
N ASN A 189 5.03 19.75 23.25
CA ASN A 189 6.46 19.63 23.01
C ASN A 189 7.23 19.84 24.31
N PHE A 190 8.35 19.16 24.44
CA PHE A 190 9.32 19.36 25.50
C PHE A 190 10.54 20.03 24.90
N VAL A 191 10.90 21.20 25.43
CA VAL A 191 12.08 21.96 25.04
C VAL A 191 13.04 22.11 26.23
N ASN A 192 14.31 22.37 25.99
CA ASN A 192 15.27 22.67 27.06
C ASN A 192 15.11 24.13 27.53
N SER A 193 15.94 24.56 28.48
CA SER A 193 15.91 25.94 29.02
C SER A 193 16.30 27.05 28.03
N GLU A 194 16.70 26.68 26.83
CA GLU A 194 17.08 27.57 25.72
C GLU A 194 16.04 27.53 24.59
N GLY A 195 14.91 26.83 24.80
CA GLY A 195 13.83 26.69 23.80
C GLY A 195 14.08 25.61 22.74
N LEU A 196 15.14 24.81 22.86
CA LEU A 196 15.47 23.75 21.89
C LEU A 196 14.71 22.45 22.20
N LEU A 197 14.15 21.80 21.18
CA LEU A 197 13.43 20.53 21.34
C LEU A 197 14.27 19.46 22.02
N VAL A 198 13.69 18.80 23.02
CA VAL A 198 14.29 17.64 23.66
C VAL A 198 14.21 16.45 22.71
N PRO A 199 15.35 15.82 22.37
CA PRO A 199 15.35 14.71 21.44
C PRO A 199 14.53 13.51 21.95
N ARG A 200 13.84 12.85 21.02
CA ARG A 200 12.98 11.70 21.28
C ARG A 200 13.63 10.57 22.09
N ASN A 201 14.92 10.30 21.84
CA ASN A 201 15.67 9.26 22.54
C ASN A 201 15.86 9.58 24.04
N GLU A 202 15.90 10.85 24.42
CA GLU A 202 16.00 11.30 25.81
C GLU A 202 14.66 11.11 26.54
N LEU A 203 13.55 11.45 25.90
CA LEU A 203 12.20 11.24 26.44
C LEU A 203 11.87 9.76 26.67
N LEU A 204 12.24 8.88 25.73
CA LEU A 204 11.95 7.43 25.78
C LEU A 204 12.87 6.65 26.77
N GLY A 205 13.95 7.26 27.26
CA GLY A 205 14.98 6.67 28.12
C GLY A 205 14.59 6.40 29.58
N SER A 206 13.29 6.37 29.92
CA SER A 206 12.70 6.45 31.29
C SER A 206 12.62 7.87 31.87
N ALA A 207 12.86 8.91 31.06
CA ALA A 207 12.81 10.29 31.51
C ALA A 207 11.37 10.79 31.65
N LEU A 208 10.51 10.60 30.64
CA LEU A 208 9.11 11.04 30.69
C LEU A 208 8.17 9.96 31.27
N SER A 209 7.28 10.36 32.18
CA SER A 209 6.21 9.52 32.73
C SER A 209 4.96 10.34 33.05
N ILE A 210 3.79 9.69 33.05
CA ILE A 210 2.49 10.36 33.23
C ILE A 210 1.78 9.77 34.45
N GLN A 211 1.26 10.61 35.33
CA GLN A 211 0.54 10.19 36.54
C GLN A 211 -0.64 11.11 36.82
N ASP A 212 -1.74 10.58 37.36
CA ASP A 212 -2.83 11.44 37.81
C ASP A 212 -2.35 12.30 38.98
N ASP A 213 -2.68 13.60 38.93
CA ASP A 213 -2.45 14.48 40.06
C ASP A 213 -3.15 13.93 41.32
N PRO A 214 -2.43 13.74 42.45
CA PRO A 214 -3.01 13.20 43.67
C PRO A 214 -4.18 14.00 44.26
N GLU A 215 -4.31 15.27 43.88
CA GLU A 215 -5.39 16.18 44.32
C GLU A 215 -6.59 16.18 43.35
N GLY A 216 -6.44 15.55 42.19
CA GLY A 216 -7.48 15.33 41.19
C GLY A 216 -7.70 16.53 40.25
N ASN A 217 -6.67 17.35 40.04
CA ASN A 217 -6.73 18.53 39.18
C ASN A 217 -6.44 18.24 37.69
N GLY A 218 -5.91 17.07 37.36
CA GLY A 218 -5.57 16.70 35.99
C GLY A 218 -4.47 15.62 35.92
N ALA A 219 -3.73 15.59 34.82
CA ALA A 219 -2.65 14.65 34.58
C ALA A 219 -1.29 15.36 34.63
N GLN A 220 -0.36 14.80 35.40
CA GLN A 220 1.00 15.29 35.57
C GLN A 220 1.94 14.64 34.56
N LEU A 221 2.66 15.47 33.81
CA LEU A 221 3.78 15.09 32.95
C LEU A 221 5.07 15.22 33.75
N ILE A 222 5.80 14.12 33.89
CA ILE A 222 6.94 14.00 34.79
C ILE A 222 8.19 13.67 33.97
N TYR A 223 9.11 14.62 33.82
CA TYR A 223 10.39 14.46 33.14
C TYR A 223 11.54 14.33 34.16
N GLU A 224 12.36 13.29 34.02
CA GLU A 224 13.45 12.89 34.94
C GLU A 224 13.06 12.83 36.45
N GLY A 225 11.77 12.62 36.73
CA GLY A 225 11.24 12.56 38.09
C GLY A 225 10.77 13.89 38.69
N GLN A 226 10.80 14.97 37.93
CA GLN A 226 10.18 16.26 38.23
C GLN A 226 8.88 16.42 37.45
N VAL A 227 7.84 16.99 38.08
CA VAL A 227 6.60 17.35 37.36
C VAL A 227 6.92 18.62 36.56
N VAL A 228 6.85 18.54 35.24
CA VAL A 228 7.16 19.66 34.33
C VAL A 228 5.90 20.31 33.76
N ALA A 229 4.81 19.55 33.64
CA ALA A 229 3.52 20.10 33.26
C ALA A 229 2.35 19.39 33.97
N LEU A 230 1.25 20.12 34.14
CA LEU A 230 -0.06 19.64 34.55
C LEU A 230 -1.06 19.95 33.44
N VAL A 231 -1.64 18.91 32.85
CA VAL A 231 -2.72 19.04 31.86
C VAL A 231 -4.06 18.96 32.61
N GLU A 232 -4.79 20.07 32.68
CA GLU A 232 -6.07 20.13 33.42
C GLU A 232 -7.16 19.30 32.72
N ASP A 233 -8.15 18.86 33.49
CA ASP A 233 -9.35 18.13 33.02
C ASP A 233 -9.10 16.79 32.26
N HIS A 234 -7.85 16.34 32.17
CA HIS A 234 -7.47 15.02 31.62
C HIS A 234 -6.91 14.10 32.69
N THR A 235 -7.11 12.79 32.49
CA THR A 235 -6.51 11.74 33.31
C THR A 235 -5.25 11.18 32.65
N ALA A 236 -4.36 10.63 33.47
CA ALA A 236 -3.19 9.91 32.99
C ALA A 236 -3.58 8.69 32.15
N GLU A 237 -4.76 8.07 32.37
CA GLU A 237 -5.25 6.98 31.53
C GLU A 237 -5.64 7.45 30.12
N GLU A 238 -6.22 8.65 29.99
CA GLU A 238 -6.58 9.28 28.71
C GLU A 238 -5.33 9.62 27.90
N LEU A 239 -4.34 10.29 28.51
CA LEU A 239 -3.04 10.59 27.87
C LEU A 239 -2.19 9.34 27.58
N ASN A 240 -2.41 8.21 28.26
CA ASN A 240 -1.70 6.95 27.98
C ASN A 240 -2.34 6.10 26.87
N HIS A 241 -3.55 6.43 26.42
CA HIS A 241 -4.25 5.59 25.42
C HIS A 241 -3.60 5.67 24.04
N GLN A 242 -2.95 6.79 23.74
CA GLN A 242 -2.21 7.09 22.51
C GLN A 242 -1.06 8.08 22.84
N SER A 243 0.03 8.07 22.07
CA SER A 243 1.22 8.93 22.31
C SER A 243 1.40 10.01 21.24
N ASN A 244 0.39 10.21 20.41
CA ASN A 244 0.37 11.14 19.27
C ASN A 244 0.33 12.62 19.69
N TRP A 245 -0.18 12.91 20.89
CA TRP A 245 -0.19 14.26 21.47
C TRP A 245 1.19 14.75 21.93
N ILE A 246 2.19 13.88 22.05
CA ILE A 246 3.57 14.28 22.37
C ILE A 246 4.21 14.70 21.04
N GLY A 247 4.35 16.01 20.83
CA GLY A 247 4.83 16.55 19.56
C GLY A 247 6.25 16.12 19.22
N ASN A 248 7.13 15.95 20.23
CA ASN A 248 8.47 15.34 20.08
C ASN A 248 8.48 13.89 19.54
N PHE A 249 7.32 13.24 19.40
CA PHE A 249 7.17 11.90 18.80
C PHE A 249 6.44 11.90 17.47
N THR A 250 6.00 13.06 16.99
CA THR A 250 5.34 13.20 15.70
C THR A 250 6.39 13.31 14.60
N PRO A 251 6.25 12.59 13.46
CA PRO A 251 7.25 12.59 12.39
C PRO A 251 7.47 13.95 11.72
N HIS A 252 6.55 14.91 11.90
CA HIS A 252 6.62 16.24 11.31
C HIS A 252 7.36 17.27 12.19
N GLU A 253 7.55 17.02 13.50
CA GLU A 253 8.37 17.87 14.38
C GLU A 253 9.70 17.21 14.79
N THR A 254 9.91 15.94 14.40
CA THR A 254 11.21 15.29 14.46
C THR A 254 11.59 14.76 13.09
N SER A 255 11.61 15.64 12.08
CA SER A 255 12.31 15.38 10.82
C SER A 255 13.56 14.56 11.14
N TYR A 256 13.65 13.36 10.56
CA TYR A 256 14.79 12.50 10.77
C TYR A 256 15.97 13.16 10.06
N LEU A 257 16.86 13.78 10.83
CA LEU A 257 17.99 14.51 10.28
C LEU A 257 19.23 13.61 10.31
N GLU A 258 19.78 13.39 9.12
CA GLU A 258 21.05 12.69 8.90
C GLU A 258 22.20 13.71 8.93
N ASP A 259 23.45 13.26 9.13
CA ASP A 259 24.58 14.18 8.93
C ASP A 259 24.60 14.66 7.44
N ASN A 260 24.32 15.95 7.18
CA ASN A 260 24.42 16.70 5.90
C ASN A 260 23.21 16.53 4.94
N ASP A 261 22.05 17.02 5.32
CA ASP A 261 20.77 16.98 4.62
C ASP A 261 20.63 17.97 3.45
N PHE A 262 19.71 17.68 2.52
CA PHE A 262 19.29 18.63 1.47
C PHE A 262 17.76 18.78 1.46
N LEU A 263 17.28 19.97 1.79
CA LEU A 263 15.86 20.34 1.87
C LEU A 263 15.58 21.44 0.84
N ALA A 264 14.46 21.33 0.12
CA ALA A 264 14.08 22.32 -0.88
C ALA A 264 12.56 22.41 -1.02
N GLY A 265 12.02 23.62 -0.94
CA GLY A 265 10.60 23.94 -1.07
C GLY A 265 10.13 23.95 -2.51
N GLU A 266 8.84 24.17 -2.74
CA GLU A 266 8.28 24.10 -4.09
C GLU A 266 8.72 25.28 -4.99
N GLU A 267 9.27 24.99 -6.18
CA GLU A 267 9.59 26.03 -7.19
C GLU A 267 8.34 26.63 -7.90
N SER A 268 7.16 26.51 -7.31
CA SER A 268 5.89 26.96 -7.89
C SER A 268 5.77 28.50 -7.84
N PRO A 269 5.11 29.17 -8.81
CA PRO A 269 4.98 30.64 -8.80
C PRO A 269 4.09 31.22 -7.69
N GLU A 270 3.29 30.38 -7.02
CA GLU A 270 2.45 30.78 -5.88
C GLU A 270 3.12 30.45 -4.53
N GLY A 271 4.16 29.61 -4.52
CA GLY A 271 4.84 29.14 -3.31
C GLY A 271 3.99 28.22 -2.43
N SER A 272 4.63 27.43 -1.58
CA SER A 272 4.03 26.85 -0.38
C SER A 272 4.80 27.40 0.80
N ASP A 273 4.11 27.77 1.87
CA ASP A 273 4.76 28.14 3.13
C ASP A 273 5.37 26.85 3.70
N ASP A 274 6.70 26.75 3.65
CA ASP A 274 7.45 25.53 3.94
C ASP A 274 8.26 25.67 5.25
N ASP A 275 8.06 24.73 6.18
CA ASP A 275 8.85 24.65 7.42
C ASP A 275 9.93 23.55 7.30
N PHE A 276 11.20 23.95 7.17
CA PHE A 276 12.36 23.06 7.08
C PHE A 276 13.31 23.17 8.28
N PHE A 277 13.80 22.02 8.74
CA PHE A 277 14.71 21.87 9.87
C PHE A 277 15.84 20.91 9.45
N GLY A 278 17.11 21.30 9.56
CA GLY A 278 18.31 20.65 9.04
C GLY A 278 18.93 19.62 9.98
N GLY A 279 18.98 19.90 11.29
CA GLY A 279 19.42 18.95 12.30
C GLY A 279 20.93 18.87 12.46
N PRO A 280 21.48 17.74 12.94
CA PRO A 280 22.92 17.58 13.05
C PRO A 280 23.55 17.21 11.69
N GLY A 281 24.47 18.02 11.16
CA GLY A 281 25.09 17.86 9.84
C GLY A 281 25.48 19.20 9.19
N ASP A 282 26.31 19.19 8.14
CA ASP A 282 26.50 20.37 7.27
C ASP A 282 25.40 20.35 6.18
N ASP A 283 24.24 20.93 6.48
CA ASP A 283 23.00 20.77 5.72
C ASP A 283 22.79 21.86 4.65
N VAL A 284 21.86 21.63 3.72
CA VAL A 284 21.56 22.53 2.61
C VAL A 284 20.05 22.70 2.46
N ILE A 285 19.51 23.88 2.79
CA ILE A 285 18.08 24.18 2.84
C ILE A 285 17.73 25.28 1.84
N TYR A 286 16.70 25.08 1.03
CA TYR A 286 16.13 26.07 0.11
C TYR A 286 14.64 26.27 0.40
N GLY A 287 14.19 27.47 0.78
CA GLY A 287 12.77 27.80 0.91
C GLY A 287 12.07 27.93 -0.45
N ASN A 288 12.70 28.69 -1.36
CA ASN A 288 12.15 29.07 -2.67
C ASN A 288 11.09 30.18 -2.60
N ASN A 289 9.82 29.93 -2.94
CA ASN A 289 8.76 30.95 -2.83
C ASN A 289 7.79 30.51 -1.73
N GLY A 290 7.31 31.45 -0.92
CA GLY A 290 6.43 31.14 0.20
C GLY A 290 6.72 32.10 1.34
N GLN A 291 6.06 31.93 2.47
CA GLN A 291 6.59 32.39 3.76
C GLN A 291 7.15 31.17 4.46
N ASP A 292 8.46 31.02 4.41
CA ASP A 292 9.16 29.82 4.80
C ASP A 292 9.84 29.98 6.17
N TYR A 293 9.85 28.90 6.95
CA TYR A 293 10.60 28.80 8.19
C TYR A 293 11.73 27.79 8.01
N LEU A 294 12.98 28.25 8.00
CA LEU A 294 14.15 27.46 7.65
C LEU A 294 15.15 27.45 8.81
N ARG A 295 15.52 26.27 9.30
CA ARG A 295 16.41 26.11 10.46
C ARG A 295 17.50 25.08 10.22
N GLY A 296 18.76 25.40 10.49
CA GLY A 296 19.95 24.55 10.27
C GLY A 296 20.22 23.55 11.40
N ASP A 297 20.27 24.01 12.66
CA ASP A 297 20.58 23.24 13.88
C ASP A 297 22.07 22.96 14.21
N GLU A 298 22.72 21.82 13.93
CA GLU A 298 24.13 21.52 14.35
C GLU A 298 25.03 21.13 13.17
N GLY A 299 25.78 22.05 12.58
CA GLY A 299 26.88 21.83 11.63
C GLY A 299 27.09 23.05 10.74
N ASP A 300 27.98 22.98 9.72
CA ASP A 300 28.24 24.14 8.85
C ASP A 300 27.17 24.21 7.71
N ASP A 301 26.02 24.84 7.97
CA ASP A 301 24.83 24.78 7.11
C ASP A 301 24.79 25.82 5.97
N TYR A 302 23.99 25.54 4.94
CA TYR A 302 23.65 26.47 3.87
C TYR A 302 22.13 26.62 3.75
N ILE A 303 21.59 27.79 4.07
CA ILE A 303 20.16 28.07 4.04
C ILE A 303 19.88 29.21 3.07
N SER A 304 18.91 29.04 2.16
CA SER A 304 18.57 30.05 1.15
C SER A 304 17.06 30.22 0.99
N ALA A 305 16.60 31.46 1.12
CA ALA A 305 15.22 31.89 0.91
C ALA A 305 15.21 33.06 -0.09
N ILE A 306 15.72 32.83 -1.32
CA ILE A 306 15.64 33.85 -2.37
C ILE A 306 14.35 33.63 -3.13
N ASP A 307 13.50 34.66 -3.11
CA ASP A 307 12.21 34.66 -3.76
C ASP A 307 12.29 34.81 -5.27
N GLY A 308 11.34 34.19 -5.94
CA GLY A 308 11.09 34.42 -7.35
C GLY A 308 10.54 35.83 -7.63
N PRO A 309 10.66 36.33 -8.87
CA PRO A 309 10.22 37.68 -9.26
C PRO A 309 8.69 37.89 -9.19
N SER A 310 7.91 36.87 -8.83
CA SER A 310 6.46 36.93 -8.58
C SER A 310 6.08 37.04 -7.10
N SER A 311 7.02 36.82 -6.18
CA SER A 311 6.78 36.71 -4.74
C SER A 311 7.46 37.81 -3.92
N VAL A 312 8.50 38.46 -4.45
CA VAL A 312 9.19 39.67 -3.93
C VAL A 312 8.51 40.34 -2.72
N GLY A 313 9.14 40.23 -1.56
CA GLY A 313 8.63 40.82 -0.32
C GLY A 313 7.86 39.85 0.57
N THR A 314 7.89 38.55 0.28
CA THR A 314 7.35 37.52 1.18
C THR A 314 8.39 37.22 2.24
N PRO A 315 8.08 37.43 3.53
CA PRO A 315 9.09 37.32 4.58
C PRO A 315 9.36 35.87 4.96
N ASP A 316 10.63 35.48 4.93
CA ASP A 316 11.11 34.19 5.43
C ASP A 316 11.85 34.32 6.76
N VAL A 317 11.89 33.24 7.55
CA VAL A 317 12.67 33.14 8.79
C VAL A 317 13.79 32.12 8.59
N LEU A 318 15.05 32.55 8.71
CA LEU A 318 16.23 31.70 8.57
C LEU A 318 17.03 31.66 9.87
N ILE A 319 17.25 30.46 10.40
CA ILE A 319 17.99 30.20 11.64
C ILE A 319 19.15 29.26 11.32
N GLY A 320 20.39 29.69 11.57
CA GLY A 320 21.61 28.87 11.38
C GLY A 320 21.69 27.74 12.41
N GLY A 321 22.40 27.96 13.51
CA GLY A 321 22.50 26.94 14.56
C GLY A 321 23.87 26.94 15.25
N GLU A 322 24.36 25.77 15.63
CA GLU A 322 25.76 25.55 16.02
C GLU A 322 26.59 25.21 14.77
N GLY A 323 27.58 26.03 14.39
CA GLY A 323 28.43 25.74 13.22
C GLY A 323 28.93 26.98 12.52
N ASN A 324 29.37 26.92 11.27
CA ASN A 324 29.68 28.11 10.48
C ASN A 324 28.74 28.16 9.28
N ASP A 325 27.62 28.85 9.46
CA ASP A 325 26.49 28.76 8.56
C ASP A 325 26.57 29.80 7.45
N THR A 326 25.85 29.55 6.36
CA THR A 326 25.62 30.51 5.29
C THR A 326 24.13 30.73 5.09
N LEU A 327 23.65 31.91 5.45
CA LEU A 327 22.23 32.29 5.39
C LEU A 327 22.03 33.27 4.23
N THR A 328 21.19 32.93 3.27
CA THR A 328 20.96 33.70 2.04
C THR A 328 19.50 34.08 1.89
N GLY A 329 19.20 35.35 1.63
CA GLY A 329 17.81 35.84 1.61
C GLY A 329 17.66 37.24 1.02
N ASP A 330 16.43 37.64 0.79
CA ASP A 330 16.03 38.89 0.15
C ASP A 330 14.99 39.69 0.95
N ASP A 331 14.31 40.66 0.33
CA ASP A 331 13.58 41.69 1.07
C ASP A 331 12.41 41.17 1.89
N GLY A 332 12.49 41.31 3.21
CA GLY A 332 11.44 40.86 4.14
C GLY A 332 11.96 39.85 5.16
N ASP A 333 13.10 39.23 4.86
CA ASP A 333 13.60 38.09 5.63
C ASP A 333 14.21 38.45 6.98
N PHE A 334 14.16 37.46 7.88
CA PHE A 334 14.72 37.51 9.21
C PHE A 334 15.84 36.47 9.34
N PHE A 335 17.04 36.91 9.70
CA PHE A 335 18.19 36.04 9.92
C PHE A 335 18.56 35.93 11.39
N PHE A 336 18.85 34.71 11.84
CA PHE A 336 19.36 34.40 13.16
C PHE A 336 20.59 33.47 13.07
N GLY A 337 21.77 33.98 13.42
CA GLY A 337 23.05 33.27 13.22
C GLY A 337 23.40 32.18 14.25
N ALA A 338 23.04 32.38 15.52
CA ALA A 338 23.39 31.47 16.63
C ALA A 338 24.93 31.23 16.81
N GLU A 339 25.38 30.05 17.26
CA GLU A 339 26.78 29.82 17.69
C GLU A 339 27.70 29.51 16.50
N GLY A 340 28.44 30.50 15.97
CA GLY A 340 29.23 30.24 14.77
C GLY A 340 30.19 31.31 14.27
N LEU A 341 30.76 31.09 13.07
CA LEU A 341 31.31 32.16 12.22
C LEU A 341 30.54 32.20 10.91
N ASP A 342 29.37 32.83 10.99
CA ASP A 342 28.38 32.76 9.93
C ASP A 342 28.63 33.79 8.83
N LEU A 343 28.11 33.45 7.66
CA LEU A 343 28.10 34.26 6.46
C LEU A 343 26.65 34.60 6.09
N PHE A 344 26.30 35.87 6.27
CA PHE A 344 24.99 36.39 5.86
C PHE A 344 25.09 36.95 4.43
N GLU A 345 24.40 36.34 3.48
CA GLU A 345 24.30 36.79 2.09
C GLU A 345 22.97 37.51 1.87
N VAL A 346 23.01 38.84 1.73
CA VAL A 346 21.80 39.65 1.56
C VAL A 346 21.69 40.13 0.12
N ALA A 347 20.61 39.76 -0.55
CA ALA A 347 20.31 40.18 -1.91
C ALA A 347 19.83 41.63 -1.95
N ILE A 348 20.28 42.38 -2.96
CA ILE A 348 19.74 43.71 -3.24
C ILE A 348 18.44 43.56 -4.03
N PRO A 349 17.32 44.17 -3.57
CA PRO A 349 16.03 44.04 -4.24
C PRO A 349 16.06 44.51 -5.70
N ASP A 350 15.44 43.75 -6.60
CA ASP A 350 15.32 44.08 -8.03
C ASP A 350 14.36 45.28 -8.29
N ALA A 351 13.58 45.69 -7.28
CA ALA A 351 12.67 46.84 -7.27
C ALA A 351 12.83 47.70 -5.99
N GLU A 352 12.20 48.89 -5.93
CA GLU A 352 12.13 49.63 -4.66
C GLU A 352 11.22 48.84 -3.69
N SER A 353 11.83 48.26 -2.66
CA SER A 353 11.16 47.58 -1.55
C SER A 353 11.30 48.43 -0.28
N ASP A 354 10.25 48.43 0.55
CA ASP A 354 10.21 49.10 1.85
C ASP A 354 10.54 48.15 3.01
N LEU A 355 10.73 46.84 2.74
CA LEU A 355 11.04 45.81 3.73
C LEU A 355 12.52 45.43 3.66
N PRO A 356 13.35 45.82 4.63
CA PRO A 356 14.75 45.41 4.68
C PRO A 356 14.91 44.02 5.33
N VAL A 357 15.97 43.31 5.00
CA VAL A 357 16.39 42.12 5.75
C VAL A 357 16.73 42.51 7.17
N ILE A 358 16.23 41.77 8.15
CA ILE A 358 16.52 42.01 9.56
C ILE A 358 17.50 40.94 10.05
N LEU A 359 18.70 41.39 10.45
CA LEU A 359 19.72 40.53 11.02
C LEU A 359 19.71 40.67 12.54
N LEU A 360 19.50 39.55 13.21
CA LEU A 360 19.50 39.41 14.67
C LEU A 360 20.78 38.68 15.11
N ASP A 361 21.30 39.08 16.28
CA ASP A 361 22.47 38.49 16.95
C ASP A 361 23.78 38.39 16.14
N ILE A 362 24.03 39.29 15.18
CA ILE A 362 25.31 39.32 14.46
C ILE A 362 26.48 39.71 15.39
N GLY A 363 27.36 38.75 15.66
CA GLY A 363 28.38 38.79 16.69
C GLY A 363 29.67 39.54 16.31
N GLN A 364 30.25 40.26 17.28
CA GLN A 364 31.64 40.73 17.21
C GLN A 364 32.47 40.18 18.37
N ASN A 365 33.14 39.04 18.15
CA ASN A 365 33.96 38.41 19.19
C ASN A 365 35.40 38.96 19.25
N ASN A 366 35.56 40.24 19.66
CA ASN A 366 36.80 40.88 20.15
C ASN A 366 38.12 40.78 19.33
N THR A 367 38.20 40.05 18.22
CA THR A 367 39.32 39.99 17.26
C THR A 367 38.81 39.86 15.82
N ALA A 368 39.59 40.35 14.84
CA ALA A 368 39.22 40.34 13.42
C ALA A 368 39.25 38.96 12.75
N GLU A 369 39.55 37.89 13.51
CA GLU A 369 39.51 36.50 13.05
C GLU A 369 38.23 35.77 13.53
N ASP A 370 37.41 36.43 14.38
CA ASP A 370 36.19 35.89 14.99
C ASP A 370 35.00 36.87 14.75
N THR A 371 34.90 37.45 13.54
CA THR A 371 33.84 38.39 13.17
C THR A 371 33.03 37.78 12.04
N GLU A 372 31.73 37.61 12.25
CA GLU A 372 30.78 37.18 11.22
C GLU A 372 30.80 38.13 10.02
N LEU A 373 30.45 37.59 8.86
CA LEU A 373 30.61 38.27 7.59
C LEU A 373 29.26 38.56 6.95
N LEU A 374 29.12 39.78 6.44
CA LEU A 374 28.02 40.17 5.56
C LEU A 374 28.51 40.24 4.11
N GLN A 375 27.87 39.49 3.23
CA GLN A 375 28.07 39.52 1.79
C GLN A 375 26.84 40.13 1.10
N ILE A 376 27.08 41.10 0.23
CA ILE A 376 26.03 41.74 -0.55
C ILE A 376 26.00 41.10 -1.94
N VAL A 377 24.86 40.55 -2.33
CA VAL A 377 24.65 39.83 -3.59
C VAL A 377 23.62 40.55 -4.48
N ASP A 378 23.61 40.25 -5.78
CA ASP A 378 22.58 40.68 -6.74
C ASP A 378 21.33 39.79 -6.56
N GLY A 379 20.18 40.14 -7.15
CA GLY A 379 18.94 39.34 -7.05
C GLY A 379 18.99 37.92 -7.65
N ASP A 380 20.15 37.51 -8.19
CA ASP A 380 20.42 36.13 -8.63
C ASP A 380 21.44 35.40 -7.74
N GLY A 381 21.76 35.96 -6.56
CA GLY A 381 22.75 35.44 -5.61
C GLY A 381 24.20 35.76 -5.96
N SER A 382 24.49 36.46 -7.07
CA SER A 382 25.88 36.76 -7.46
C SER A 382 26.51 37.88 -6.61
N PRO A 383 27.73 37.72 -6.05
CA PRO A 383 28.35 38.75 -5.22
C PRO A 383 28.65 40.06 -5.97
N LEU A 384 28.29 41.19 -5.36
CA LEU A 384 28.58 42.51 -5.92
C LEU A 384 30.06 42.88 -5.79
N GLY A 385 30.56 43.62 -6.78
CA GLY A 385 31.97 43.99 -6.85
C GLY A 385 32.40 45.03 -5.81
N PRO A 386 33.62 44.93 -5.24
CA PRO A 386 34.10 45.83 -4.18
C PRO A 386 34.12 47.32 -4.57
N GLU A 387 34.39 47.64 -5.84
CA GLU A 387 34.36 49.03 -6.30
C GLU A 387 32.93 49.61 -6.31
N ASP A 388 31.90 48.80 -6.55
CA ASP A 388 30.50 49.23 -6.59
C ASP A 388 29.95 49.40 -5.17
N ILE A 389 30.27 48.47 -4.26
CA ILE A 389 29.92 48.58 -2.84
C ILE A 389 30.57 49.81 -2.20
N ALA A 390 31.87 50.04 -2.42
CA ALA A 390 32.57 51.22 -1.87
C ALA A 390 31.98 52.56 -2.32
N GLU A 391 31.37 52.63 -3.51
CA GLU A 391 30.79 53.85 -4.05
C GLU A 391 29.34 54.08 -3.60
N ASN A 392 28.61 53.02 -3.24
CA ASN A 392 27.15 53.08 -3.10
C ASN A 392 26.59 52.59 -1.75
N LEU A 393 27.39 51.94 -0.90
CA LEU A 393 26.95 51.52 0.44
C LEU A 393 27.07 52.67 1.44
N THR A 394 26.00 52.92 2.19
CA THR A 394 25.95 53.81 3.33
C THR A 394 25.50 53.05 4.57
N ILE A 395 26.16 53.31 5.70
CA ILE A 395 25.83 52.72 7.00
C ILE A 395 25.50 53.88 7.94
N SER A 396 24.33 53.82 8.56
CA SER A 396 23.87 54.76 9.58
C SER A 396 23.39 54.01 10.81
N VAL A 397 23.23 54.73 11.93
CA VAL A 397 22.74 54.18 13.19
C VAL A 397 21.42 54.85 13.49
N ASP A 398 20.42 54.07 13.87
CA ASP A 398 19.19 54.61 14.43
C ASP A 398 19.47 55.13 15.86
N GLU A 399 19.18 56.40 16.11
CA GLU A 399 19.51 57.02 17.41
C GLU A 399 18.56 56.58 18.55
N GLU A 400 17.42 55.94 18.25
CA GLU A 400 16.44 55.46 19.24
C GLU A 400 16.64 53.98 19.58
N SER A 401 16.73 53.09 18.59
CA SER A 401 16.93 51.65 18.84
C SER A 401 18.41 51.26 19.01
N GLY A 402 19.34 52.05 18.45
CA GLY A 402 20.76 51.69 18.40
C GLY A 402 21.13 50.74 17.26
N ASP A 403 20.16 50.42 16.40
CA ASP A 403 20.33 49.52 15.26
C ASP A 403 21.17 50.15 14.16
N SER A 404 21.82 49.31 13.35
CA SER A 404 22.56 49.77 12.18
C SER A 404 21.76 49.56 10.91
N ILE A 405 21.52 50.66 10.19
CA ILE A 405 20.79 50.69 8.93
C ILE A 405 21.80 50.68 7.79
N LEU A 406 21.70 49.67 6.92
CA LEU A 406 22.50 49.52 5.72
C LEU A 406 21.66 49.89 4.50
N ALA A 407 22.18 50.83 3.71
CA ALA A 407 21.53 51.28 2.48
C ALA A 407 22.49 51.24 1.29
N TYR A 408 22.02 50.69 0.18
CA TYR A 408 22.73 50.61 -1.08
C TYR A 408 22.05 51.52 -2.11
N ARG A 409 22.80 52.48 -2.68
CA ARG A 409 22.27 53.50 -3.62
C ARG A 409 21.07 54.29 -3.07
N ASP A 410 21.12 54.64 -1.78
CA ASP A 410 20.07 55.33 -1.02
C ASP A 410 18.78 54.49 -0.77
N GLN A 411 18.76 53.19 -1.13
CA GLN A 411 17.71 52.24 -0.76
C GLN A 411 18.18 51.40 0.43
N GLN A 412 17.36 51.32 1.47
CA GLN A 412 17.62 50.46 2.61
C GLN A 412 17.42 49.00 2.20
N PHE A 413 18.35 48.13 2.58
CA PHE A 413 18.27 46.70 2.22
C PHE A 413 18.50 45.78 3.42
N ALA A 414 19.15 46.27 4.49
CA ALA A 414 19.31 45.49 5.71
C ALA A 414 19.31 46.39 6.96
N ILE A 415 18.79 45.85 8.06
CA ILE A 415 18.90 46.38 9.42
C ILE A 415 19.60 45.34 10.27
N ILE A 416 20.65 45.75 10.98
CA ILE A 416 21.27 44.94 12.02
C ILE A 416 20.76 45.44 13.37
N ARG A 417 20.01 44.59 14.10
CA ARG A 417 19.36 44.98 15.36
C ARG A 417 20.30 44.90 16.55
N GLY A 418 20.13 45.79 17.51
CA GLY A 418 20.86 45.80 18.79
C GLY A 418 22.35 46.18 18.70
N VAL A 419 22.86 46.52 17.51
CA VAL A 419 24.29 46.75 17.29
C VAL A 419 24.58 48.01 16.45
N ASP A 420 25.45 48.88 16.98
CA ASP A 420 26.07 49.99 16.23
C ASP A 420 27.34 49.50 15.49
N VAL A 421 27.16 48.95 14.29
CA VAL A 421 28.25 48.46 13.42
C VAL A 421 29.07 49.59 12.80
N SER A 422 28.58 50.84 12.87
CA SER A 422 29.38 52.00 12.46
C SER A 422 30.64 52.17 13.32
N LEU A 423 30.65 51.56 14.51
CA LEU A 423 31.78 51.52 15.43
C LEU A 423 32.73 50.34 15.20
N TRP A 424 32.39 49.37 14.35
CA TRP A 424 33.17 48.15 14.11
C TRP A 424 34.49 48.37 13.36
N GLY A 425 34.73 49.57 12.83
CA GLY A 425 36.03 49.97 12.31
C GLY A 425 36.12 49.91 10.78
N ASP A 426 37.08 49.14 10.25
CA ASP A 426 37.32 49.07 8.81
C ASP A 426 36.29 48.15 8.15
N GLN A 427 35.50 48.65 7.21
CA GLN A 427 34.46 47.86 6.52
C GLN A 427 35.02 46.58 5.88
N THR A 428 36.31 46.55 5.54
CA THR A 428 36.97 45.36 5.00
C THR A 428 37.14 44.21 5.99
N SER A 429 36.76 44.39 7.27
CA SER A 429 36.87 43.34 8.29
C SER A 429 35.59 42.56 8.54
N TRP A 430 34.45 42.97 7.97
CA TRP A 430 33.16 42.31 8.20
C TRP A 430 32.23 42.37 6.97
N ILE A 431 32.54 43.19 5.95
CA ILE A 431 31.89 43.13 4.65
C ILE A 431 32.74 42.27 3.71
N ALA A 432 32.25 41.08 3.40
CA ALA A 432 32.91 40.04 2.62
C ALA A 432 33.32 40.53 1.22
N ASN A 433 32.51 41.38 0.58
CA ASN A 433 32.74 41.90 -0.78
C ASN A 433 34.08 42.64 -0.94
N PHE A 434 34.68 43.16 0.14
CA PHE A 434 35.98 43.84 0.11
C PHE A 434 37.18 42.91 0.25
N SER A 435 36.95 41.64 0.60
CA SER A 435 38.00 40.63 0.72
C SER A 435 38.46 40.15 -0.66
N THR A 436 39.77 40.05 -0.87
CA THR A 436 40.35 39.36 -2.03
C THR A 436 40.75 37.91 -1.74
N ASP A 437 40.45 37.47 -0.52
CA ASP A 437 40.90 36.22 0.11
C ASP A 437 39.74 35.70 0.96
N LEU A 438 38.53 35.66 0.41
CA LEU A 438 37.58 34.64 0.85
C LEU A 438 38.31 33.33 0.61
N GLY A 439 38.69 32.64 1.68
CA GLY A 439 39.28 31.32 1.56
C GLY A 439 38.41 30.49 0.62
N GLU A 440 39.03 29.63 -0.18
CA GLU A 440 38.31 28.49 -0.74
C GLU A 440 37.82 27.67 0.48
N GLY A 441 36.71 28.06 1.11
CA GLY A 441 35.78 27.10 1.66
C GLY A 441 35.43 26.20 0.49
N GLU A 442 35.63 24.89 0.66
CA GLU A 442 35.38 23.99 -0.45
C GLU A 442 33.93 24.23 -0.92
N PRO A 443 33.67 24.45 -2.23
CA PRO A 443 32.30 24.37 -2.70
C PRO A 443 31.78 22.99 -2.29
N ALA A 444 30.56 22.95 -1.75
CA ALA A 444 29.87 21.71 -1.38
C ALA A 444 30.18 20.60 -2.41
N PRO A 445 30.53 19.39 -1.97
CA PRO A 445 30.97 18.34 -2.87
C PRO A 445 29.92 18.14 -3.96
N ALA A 446 30.33 18.28 -5.23
CA ALA A 446 29.49 17.86 -6.34
C ALA A 446 29.00 16.43 -6.08
N PRO A 447 27.73 16.09 -6.42
CA PRO A 447 27.14 14.80 -6.08
C PRO A 447 28.12 13.68 -6.44
N PRO A 448 28.39 12.73 -5.52
CA PRO A 448 29.44 11.76 -5.71
C PRO A 448 29.20 11.03 -7.03
N SER A 449 30.14 11.16 -7.96
CA SER A 449 30.18 10.23 -9.09
C SER A 449 30.33 8.83 -8.49
N PRO A 450 29.52 7.84 -8.92
CA PRO A 450 29.48 6.55 -8.29
C PRO A 450 30.91 5.99 -8.17
N PRO A 451 31.31 5.48 -7.01
CA PRO A 451 32.64 4.92 -6.84
C PRO A 451 32.84 3.82 -7.89
N PRO A 452 34.04 3.66 -8.47
CA PRO A 452 34.28 2.56 -9.37
C PRO A 452 34.13 1.25 -8.58
N VAL A 453 33.04 0.53 -8.87
CA VAL A 453 32.62 -0.73 -8.26
C VAL A 453 33.81 -1.69 -8.15
N GLN A 454 34.06 -2.19 -6.93
CA GLN A 454 34.93 -3.34 -6.76
C GLN A 454 34.23 -4.56 -7.34
N SER A 455 34.87 -5.18 -8.34
CA SER A 455 34.35 -6.32 -9.09
C SER A 455 33.75 -7.43 -8.22
N GLY A 456 32.43 -7.53 -8.17
CA GLY A 456 31.73 -8.77 -7.87
C GLY A 456 32.04 -9.84 -8.91
N ASN A 457 31.88 -11.12 -8.56
CA ASN A 457 31.97 -12.20 -9.54
C ASN A 457 30.78 -12.07 -10.49
N ILE A 458 31.03 -11.96 -11.79
CA ILE A 458 29.97 -11.94 -12.80
C ILE A 458 29.35 -13.35 -12.87
N VAL A 459 28.04 -13.43 -12.72
CA VAL A 459 27.24 -14.64 -13.01
C VAL A 459 26.80 -14.53 -14.47
N THR A 460 27.19 -15.49 -15.31
CA THR A 460 26.80 -15.50 -16.73
C THR A 460 25.75 -16.59 -16.96
N MET A 461 24.60 -16.20 -17.49
CA MET A 461 23.46 -17.07 -17.80
C MET A 461 23.05 -16.93 -19.26
N ASP A 462 23.19 -18.01 -20.03
CA ASP A 462 22.71 -18.12 -21.40
C ASP A 462 21.34 -18.82 -21.44
N LEU A 463 20.37 -18.31 -22.21
CA LEU A 463 19.09 -18.98 -22.44
C LEU A 463 19.28 -20.26 -23.29
N GLU A 464 19.10 -21.43 -22.71
CA GLU A 464 19.28 -22.74 -23.34
C GLU A 464 18.05 -23.18 -24.15
N SER A 465 16.85 -22.95 -23.62
CA SER A 465 15.57 -23.25 -24.29
C SER A 465 14.43 -22.35 -23.82
N HIS A 466 13.43 -22.17 -24.68
CA HIS A 466 12.17 -21.50 -24.36
C HIS A 466 10.99 -22.12 -25.09
N ALA A 467 9.77 -22.03 -24.53
CA ALA A 467 8.53 -22.53 -25.12
C ALA A 467 7.30 -21.70 -24.69
N SER A 468 6.33 -21.56 -25.60
CA SER A 468 5.00 -21.01 -25.29
C SER A 468 4.25 -21.93 -24.32
N THR A 469 3.54 -21.35 -23.36
CA THR A 469 2.72 -22.12 -22.39
C THR A 469 1.24 -22.15 -22.76
N GLY A 470 0.76 -21.14 -23.50
CA GLY A 470 -0.65 -20.85 -23.74
C GLY A 470 -1.33 -20.10 -22.59
N ASN A 471 -0.62 -19.80 -21.50
CA ASN A 471 -1.18 -19.14 -20.32
C ASN A 471 -1.06 -17.62 -20.49
N VAL A 472 -2.17 -16.97 -20.80
CA VAL A 472 -2.25 -15.53 -21.06
C VAL A 472 -2.64 -14.78 -19.79
N VAL A 473 -1.91 -13.71 -19.50
CA VAL A 473 -2.20 -12.81 -18.38
C VAL A 473 -3.38 -11.92 -18.73
N THR A 474 -4.45 -12.01 -17.95
CA THR A 474 -5.67 -11.20 -18.08
C THR A 474 -5.73 -10.10 -17.01
N GLN A 475 -6.61 -9.11 -17.20
CA GLN A 475 -6.83 -8.07 -16.18
C GLN A 475 -7.36 -8.67 -14.86
N SER A 476 -8.10 -9.78 -14.94
CA SER A 476 -8.76 -10.41 -13.79
C SER A 476 -7.78 -11.11 -12.83
N LEU A 477 -6.53 -11.34 -13.25
CA LEU A 477 -5.44 -11.73 -12.35
C LEU A 477 -4.97 -10.61 -11.41
N PHE A 478 -5.31 -9.35 -11.71
CA PHE A 478 -4.93 -8.17 -10.92
C PHE A 478 -6.15 -7.52 -10.25
N GLY A 479 -6.99 -8.35 -9.64
CA GLY A 479 -8.09 -7.89 -8.78
C GLY A 479 -7.64 -7.60 -7.35
N ALA A 480 -8.52 -7.01 -6.54
CA ALA A 480 -8.24 -6.73 -5.14
C ALA A 480 -9.43 -6.84 -4.19
N ASN A 481 -9.12 -7.04 -2.91
CA ASN A 481 -10.12 -7.13 -1.85
C ASN A 481 -10.60 -5.74 -1.38
N THR A 482 -11.91 -5.62 -1.16
CA THR A 482 -12.57 -4.45 -0.55
C THR A 482 -13.15 -4.86 0.81
N VAL A 483 -12.50 -4.45 1.89
CA VAL A 483 -12.94 -4.75 3.26
C VAL A 483 -14.00 -3.75 3.70
N PHE A 484 -15.18 -4.22 4.07
CA PHE A 484 -16.36 -3.39 4.31
C PHE A 484 -16.13 -2.28 5.34
N ASN A 485 -15.63 -2.60 6.54
CA ASN A 485 -15.48 -1.59 7.60
C ASN A 485 -14.13 -0.84 7.59
N ILE A 486 -13.27 -1.11 6.60
CA ILE A 486 -11.96 -0.46 6.47
C ILE A 486 -11.94 0.45 5.24
N ASN A 487 -12.41 -0.05 4.11
CA ASN A 487 -12.32 0.64 2.82
C ASN A 487 -13.61 1.36 2.43
N THR A 488 -14.67 1.24 3.23
CA THR A 488 -15.96 1.85 2.90
C THR A 488 -16.58 2.54 4.11
N GLU A 489 -17.32 3.61 3.85
CA GLU A 489 -18.27 4.18 4.79
C GLU A 489 -19.69 3.75 4.40
N SER A 490 -20.29 2.85 5.19
CA SER A 490 -21.61 2.27 4.88
C SER A 490 -21.70 1.73 3.45
N GLY A 491 -20.67 1.02 2.99
CA GLY A 491 -20.59 0.41 1.66
C GLY A 491 -20.19 1.35 0.53
N THR A 492 -20.07 2.66 0.77
CA THR A 492 -19.48 3.60 -0.20
C THR A 492 -17.96 3.55 -0.07
N PRO A 493 -17.21 3.15 -1.12
CA PRO A 493 -15.75 3.17 -1.05
C PRO A 493 -15.20 4.56 -0.70
N LEU A 494 -14.20 4.61 0.18
CA LEU A 494 -13.55 5.86 0.59
C LEU A 494 -12.82 6.50 -0.60
N ALA A 495 -12.63 7.83 -0.57
CA ALA A 495 -12.01 8.57 -1.66
C ALA A 495 -10.56 8.13 -1.92
N ASN A 496 -9.79 7.93 -0.86
CA ASN A 496 -8.41 7.45 -0.96
C ASN A 496 -8.35 6.00 -1.46
N TYR A 497 -9.24 5.12 -0.98
CA TYR A 497 -9.35 3.76 -1.52
C TYR A 497 -9.69 3.76 -3.01
N THR A 498 -10.61 4.64 -3.44
CA THR A 498 -10.96 4.84 -4.86
C THR A 498 -9.73 5.28 -5.66
N SER A 499 -8.97 6.26 -5.16
CA SER A 499 -7.74 6.70 -5.81
C SER A 499 -6.71 5.57 -5.91
N SER A 500 -6.58 4.75 -4.87
CA SER A 500 -5.65 3.62 -4.82
C SER A 500 -6.00 2.51 -5.82
N VAL A 501 -7.28 2.13 -5.94
CA VAL A 501 -7.71 1.12 -6.93
C VAL A 501 -7.54 1.63 -8.36
N ASP A 502 -7.85 2.90 -8.61
CA ASP A 502 -7.69 3.53 -9.93
C ASP A 502 -6.22 3.57 -10.33
N THR A 503 -5.34 3.95 -9.40
CA THR A 503 -3.89 4.03 -9.62
C THR A 503 -3.30 2.66 -9.95
N LEU A 504 -3.65 1.62 -9.19
CA LEU A 504 -3.15 0.26 -9.40
C LEU A 504 -3.79 -0.45 -10.62
N GLY A 505 -4.75 0.19 -11.30
CA GLY A 505 -5.50 -0.39 -12.41
C GLY A 505 -6.41 -1.56 -12.00
N VAL A 506 -6.90 -1.57 -10.76
CA VAL A 506 -7.75 -2.67 -10.25
C VAL A 506 -9.19 -2.50 -10.74
N GLU A 507 -9.63 -3.43 -11.59
CA GLU A 507 -11.01 -3.46 -12.10
C GLU A 507 -11.85 -4.59 -11.47
N HIS A 508 -11.22 -5.59 -10.85
CA HIS A 508 -11.91 -6.76 -10.31
C HIS A 508 -11.87 -6.73 -8.78
N LEU A 509 -13.02 -6.53 -8.14
CA LEU A 509 -13.11 -6.34 -6.69
C LEU A 509 -13.81 -7.49 -6.00
N ARG A 510 -13.41 -7.81 -4.77
CA ARG A 510 -14.15 -8.74 -3.90
C ARG A 510 -14.73 -8.01 -2.71
N PHE A 511 -16.05 -8.13 -2.51
CA PHE A 511 -16.76 -7.42 -1.45
C PHE A 511 -17.89 -8.27 -0.83
N PRO A 512 -18.05 -8.27 0.50
CA PRO A 512 -17.12 -7.80 1.52
C PRO A 512 -15.97 -8.80 1.69
N ALA A 513 -14.75 -8.36 1.48
CA ALA A 513 -13.57 -9.18 1.69
C ALA A 513 -13.39 -9.53 3.17
N GLY A 514 -13.23 -10.81 3.50
CA GLY A 514 -13.05 -11.34 4.87
C GLY A 514 -14.28 -11.20 5.79
N GLN A 515 -15.16 -10.25 5.53
CA GLN A 515 -16.29 -9.81 6.37
C GLN A 515 -17.66 -10.12 5.75
N GLY A 516 -17.69 -10.81 4.63
CA GLY A 516 -18.93 -11.27 3.99
C GLY A 516 -19.54 -12.51 4.66
N ASP A 517 -18.79 -13.22 5.50
CA ASP A 517 -19.25 -14.46 6.14
C ASP A 517 -18.72 -14.65 7.58
N ASP A 518 -19.44 -14.11 8.58
CA ASP A 518 -19.08 -14.20 9.99
C ASP A 518 -20.01 -15.10 10.82
N LEU A 519 -19.55 -15.47 12.01
CA LEU A 519 -20.36 -16.09 13.05
C LEU A 519 -21.24 -15.04 13.72
N ALA A 520 -22.44 -15.43 14.19
CA ALA A 520 -23.47 -14.55 14.76
C ALA A 520 -23.10 -13.80 16.07
N ARG A 521 -21.82 -13.53 16.33
CA ARG A 521 -21.31 -12.77 17.48
C ARG A 521 -20.94 -11.33 17.16
N LYS A 522 -20.76 -10.99 15.88
CA LYS A 522 -20.46 -9.64 15.40
C LYS A 522 -21.71 -8.91 14.95
N GLU A 523 -21.69 -7.59 14.99
CA GLU A 523 -22.81 -6.73 14.58
C GLU A 523 -22.90 -6.61 13.05
N ASP A 524 -24.01 -7.09 12.48
CA ASP A 524 -24.33 -7.00 11.04
C ASP A 524 -24.58 -5.55 10.64
N GLY A 525 -23.86 -5.06 9.62
CA GLY A 525 -23.87 -3.67 9.16
C GLY A 525 -22.85 -2.76 9.85
N ALA A 526 -22.03 -3.29 10.77
CA ALA A 526 -20.95 -2.53 11.42
C ALA A 526 -19.60 -3.26 11.35
N GLU A 527 -19.56 -4.55 11.74
CA GLU A 527 -18.33 -5.34 11.78
C GLU A 527 -18.24 -6.39 10.67
N TRP A 528 -19.38 -6.73 10.07
CA TRP A 528 -19.51 -7.65 8.95
C TRP A 528 -20.82 -7.32 8.20
N LEU A 529 -20.95 -7.78 6.95
CA LEU A 529 -22.10 -7.43 6.12
C LEU A 529 -22.77 -8.67 5.50
N ASN A 530 -24.03 -8.92 5.87
CA ASN A 530 -24.89 -9.86 5.16
C ASN A 530 -25.48 -9.21 3.91
N VAL A 531 -24.87 -9.46 2.75
CA VAL A 531 -25.28 -8.86 1.47
C VAL A 531 -26.69 -9.30 1.01
N VAL A 532 -27.13 -10.50 1.37
CA VAL A 532 -28.42 -11.09 0.93
C VAL A 532 -29.62 -10.43 1.63
N LYS A 533 -29.41 -9.77 2.78
CA LYS A 533 -30.49 -9.18 3.56
C LYS A 533 -31.13 -8.01 2.80
N LEU A 534 -32.45 -8.11 2.57
CA LEU A 534 -33.25 -7.02 1.99
C LEU A 534 -33.93 -6.16 3.08
N GLU A 535 -34.06 -4.87 2.83
CA GLU A 535 -34.68 -3.90 3.74
C GLU A 535 -35.86 -3.16 3.10
N ASN A 536 -36.76 -2.60 3.90
CA ASN A 536 -37.89 -1.85 3.34
C ASN A 536 -37.42 -0.47 2.89
N ASN A 537 -37.57 -0.16 1.61
CA ASN A 537 -37.34 1.19 1.12
C ASN A 537 -38.43 2.17 1.59
N ALA A 538 -38.31 3.45 1.21
CA ALA A 538 -39.24 4.51 1.57
C ALA A 538 -40.72 4.23 1.20
N ASN A 539 -40.96 3.33 0.25
CA ASN A 539 -42.30 2.92 -0.19
C ASN A 539 -42.83 1.67 0.53
N GLY A 540 -42.03 1.04 1.39
CA GLY A 540 -42.36 -0.20 2.10
C GLY A 540 -42.24 -1.45 1.22
N GLU A 541 -41.47 -1.38 0.15
CA GLU A 541 -41.10 -2.53 -0.68
C GLU A 541 -39.73 -3.05 -0.22
N LEU A 542 -39.55 -4.37 -0.18
CA LEU A 542 -38.23 -4.96 0.09
C LEU A 542 -37.27 -4.58 -1.03
N ASP A 543 -36.08 -4.13 -0.67
CA ASP A 543 -35.08 -3.54 -1.54
C ASP A 543 -33.67 -3.93 -1.07
N LEU A 544 -32.66 -3.74 -1.93
CA LEU A 544 -31.27 -3.92 -1.52
C LEU A 544 -30.94 -3.00 -0.35
N ARG A 545 -30.13 -3.50 0.56
CA ARG A 545 -29.59 -2.71 1.66
C ARG A 545 -28.74 -1.55 1.16
N PRO A 546 -28.71 -0.41 1.87
CA PRO A 546 -27.93 0.76 1.48
C PRO A 546 -26.45 0.42 1.21
N GLU A 547 -25.84 -0.42 2.03
CA GLU A 547 -24.41 -0.73 1.91
C GLU A 547 -24.07 -1.48 0.63
N VAL A 548 -24.91 -2.44 0.23
CA VAL A 548 -24.73 -3.16 -1.05
C VAL A 548 -25.03 -2.22 -2.22
N ARG A 549 -26.08 -1.41 -2.11
CA ARG A 549 -26.47 -0.45 -3.15
C ARG A 549 -25.37 0.58 -3.40
N ASN A 550 -24.79 1.15 -2.35
CA ASN A 550 -23.73 2.15 -2.43
C ASN A 550 -22.50 1.62 -3.15
N MET A 551 -22.07 0.38 -2.84
CA MET A 551 -20.96 -0.26 -3.53
C MET A 551 -21.25 -0.45 -5.03
N LEU A 552 -22.45 -0.94 -5.37
CA LEU A 552 -22.84 -1.19 -6.77
C LEU A 552 -23.08 0.10 -7.57
N ASP A 553 -23.60 1.15 -6.92
CA ASP A 553 -23.72 2.48 -7.52
C ASP A 553 -22.33 3.07 -7.81
N TRP A 554 -21.37 2.95 -6.89
CA TRP A 554 -19.98 3.34 -7.10
C TRP A 554 -19.34 2.55 -8.27
N VAL A 555 -19.57 1.23 -8.37
CA VAL A 555 -19.09 0.43 -9.53
C VAL A 555 -19.65 0.97 -10.85
N ASN A 556 -20.93 1.30 -10.90
CA ASN A 556 -21.53 1.91 -12.09
C ASN A 556 -20.97 3.30 -12.40
N GLU A 557 -20.59 4.08 -11.39
CA GLU A 557 -19.93 5.38 -11.56
C GLU A 557 -18.54 5.22 -12.18
N GLN A 558 -17.75 4.23 -11.71
CA GLN A 558 -16.46 3.87 -12.32
C GLN A 558 -16.62 3.44 -13.78
N ASN A 559 -17.61 2.58 -14.05
CA ASN A 559 -17.91 2.15 -15.42
C ASN A 559 -18.39 3.29 -16.32
N ALA A 560 -19.11 4.27 -15.76
CA ALA A 560 -19.50 5.48 -16.48
C ALA A 560 -18.31 6.42 -16.75
N ALA A 561 -17.25 6.35 -15.93
CA ALA A 561 -15.98 7.06 -16.14
C ALA A 561 -15.07 6.39 -17.18
N GLY A 562 -15.32 5.13 -17.52
CA GLY A 562 -14.63 4.40 -18.59
C GLY A 562 -13.89 3.14 -18.15
N ASN A 563 -13.92 2.82 -16.85
CA ASN A 563 -13.35 1.60 -16.29
C ASN A 563 -14.27 0.39 -16.60
N GLN A 564 -13.77 -0.82 -16.39
CA GLN A 564 -14.54 -2.07 -16.49
C GLN A 564 -14.68 -2.77 -15.13
N THR A 565 -14.95 -1.97 -14.11
CA THR A 565 -15.06 -2.40 -12.72
C THR A 565 -16.18 -3.42 -12.52
N LYS A 566 -15.87 -4.53 -11.86
CA LYS A 566 -16.80 -5.57 -11.44
C LYS A 566 -16.57 -5.98 -10.00
N VAL A 567 -17.59 -6.59 -9.38
CA VAL A 567 -17.52 -7.07 -8.00
C VAL A 567 -17.95 -8.53 -7.86
N THR A 568 -17.14 -9.31 -7.15
CA THR A 568 -17.48 -10.62 -6.59
C THR A 568 -18.16 -10.41 -5.23
N LEU A 569 -19.40 -10.88 -5.10
CA LEU A 569 -20.21 -10.74 -3.88
C LEU A 569 -20.20 -12.00 -3.02
N VAL A 570 -19.79 -11.87 -1.75
CA VAL A 570 -19.68 -13.00 -0.82
C VAL A 570 -21.03 -13.33 -0.15
N ILE A 571 -21.57 -14.51 -0.43
CA ILE A 571 -22.81 -15.04 0.12
C ILE A 571 -22.56 -15.74 1.47
N PRO A 572 -23.15 -15.27 2.58
CA PRO A 572 -22.80 -15.74 3.92
C PRO A 572 -23.34 -17.14 4.23
N THR A 573 -22.49 -18.03 4.76
CA THR A 573 -22.84 -19.40 5.14
C THR A 573 -22.78 -19.66 6.66
N LYS A 574 -21.99 -18.93 7.45
CA LYS A 574 -21.66 -19.23 8.86
C LYS A 574 -22.71 -18.79 9.88
N HIS A 575 -23.48 -17.76 9.56
CA HIS A 575 -24.40 -17.13 10.52
C HIS A 575 -25.67 -17.93 10.86
N LEU A 576 -26.02 -18.95 10.07
CA LEU A 576 -27.19 -19.83 10.26
C LEU A 576 -26.79 -21.29 10.48
N SER A 577 -27.65 -22.09 11.11
CA SER A 577 -27.52 -23.55 11.05
C SER A 577 -27.93 -24.10 9.68
N ALA A 578 -27.51 -25.32 9.33
CA ALA A 578 -27.92 -25.95 8.06
C ALA A 578 -29.45 -26.14 7.94
N GLU A 579 -30.17 -26.30 9.05
CA GLU A 579 -31.64 -26.38 9.04
C GLU A 579 -32.30 -25.02 8.76
N GLU A 580 -31.76 -23.94 9.34
CA GLU A 580 -32.23 -22.58 9.09
C GLU A 580 -31.89 -22.10 7.67
N TYR A 581 -30.75 -22.54 7.13
CA TYR A 581 -30.29 -22.17 5.78
C TYR A 581 -31.25 -22.60 4.67
N VAL A 582 -32.03 -23.67 4.88
CA VAL A 582 -33.09 -24.09 3.93
C VAL A 582 -34.13 -22.98 3.74
N GLY A 583 -34.42 -22.21 4.79
CA GLY A 583 -35.34 -21.08 4.73
C GLY A 583 -34.72 -19.81 4.14
N PHE A 584 -33.39 -19.76 4.03
CA PHE A 584 -32.62 -18.63 3.51
C PHE A 584 -32.44 -18.70 1.98
N GLY A 585 -32.53 -19.90 1.38
CA GLY A 585 -32.46 -20.08 -0.09
C GLY A 585 -33.36 -19.13 -0.89
N PRO A 586 -34.66 -18.99 -0.57
CA PRO A 586 -35.52 -18.01 -1.24
C PRO A 586 -35.09 -16.55 -1.08
N ASP A 587 -34.43 -16.19 0.03
CA ASP A 587 -33.90 -14.83 0.21
C ASP A 587 -32.68 -14.61 -0.72
N ILE A 588 -31.87 -15.65 -0.97
CA ILE A 588 -30.78 -15.63 -1.96
C ILE A 588 -31.35 -15.47 -3.37
N GLU A 589 -32.39 -16.23 -3.73
CA GLU A 589 -33.08 -16.12 -5.04
C GLU A 589 -33.56 -14.68 -5.30
N ASP A 590 -34.28 -14.10 -4.34
CA ASP A 590 -34.82 -12.72 -4.43
C ASP A 590 -33.70 -11.66 -4.47
N PHE A 591 -32.59 -11.88 -3.75
CA PHE A 591 -31.42 -11.01 -3.77
C PHE A 591 -30.72 -11.02 -5.14
N VAL A 592 -30.43 -12.21 -5.67
CA VAL A 592 -29.73 -12.37 -6.95
C VAL A 592 -30.56 -11.78 -8.08
N ASP A 593 -31.85 -12.12 -8.17
CA ASP A 593 -32.77 -11.58 -9.20
C ASP A 593 -32.72 -10.04 -9.24
N ARG A 594 -32.74 -9.40 -8.07
CA ARG A 594 -32.66 -7.94 -7.94
C ARG A 594 -31.31 -7.40 -8.34
N VAL A 595 -30.22 -7.93 -7.79
CA VAL A 595 -28.86 -7.43 -8.06
C VAL A 595 -28.58 -7.47 -9.55
N VAL A 596 -28.81 -8.60 -10.23
CA VAL A 596 -28.50 -8.71 -11.66
C VAL A 596 -29.50 -7.96 -12.56
N THR A 597 -30.73 -7.74 -12.09
CA THR A 597 -31.70 -6.92 -12.84
C THR A 597 -31.39 -5.42 -12.74
N GLU A 598 -30.97 -4.96 -11.56
CA GLU A 598 -30.68 -3.54 -11.29
C GLU A 598 -29.25 -3.16 -11.72
N TYR A 599 -28.31 -4.10 -11.65
CA TYR A 599 -26.88 -3.90 -11.90
C TYR A 599 -26.28 -5.00 -12.82
N PRO A 600 -26.79 -5.14 -14.06
CA PRO A 600 -26.46 -6.28 -14.94
C PRO A 600 -24.98 -6.41 -15.29
N ASP A 601 -24.24 -5.29 -15.36
CA ASP A 601 -22.83 -5.29 -15.78
C ASP A 601 -21.84 -5.21 -14.61
N ALA A 602 -22.33 -5.06 -13.37
CA ALA A 602 -21.47 -4.79 -12.21
C ALA A 602 -20.94 -6.06 -11.51
N ILE A 603 -21.56 -7.22 -11.74
CA ILE A 603 -21.26 -8.44 -10.98
C ILE A 603 -20.29 -9.32 -11.75
N GLU A 604 -19.19 -9.70 -11.11
CA GLU A 604 -18.25 -10.70 -11.59
C GLU A 604 -18.72 -12.11 -11.22
N ALA A 605 -18.92 -12.34 -9.92
CA ALA A 605 -19.28 -13.64 -9.40
C ALA A 605 -20.05 -13.55 -8.08
N PHE A 606 -20.69 -14.66 -7.70
CA PHE A 606 -21.23 -14.91 -6.36
C PHE A 606 -20.38 -15.98 -5.68
N GLU A 607 -19.65 -15.57 -4.64
CA GLU A 607 -18.82 -16.48 -3.86
C GLU A 607 -19.62 -17.09 -2.70
N ILE A 608 -19.65 -18.41 -2.62
CA ILE A 608 -20.41 -19.11 -1.57
C ILE A 608 -19.54 -19.30 -0.32
N GLY A 609 -19.75 -18.42 0.65
CA GLY A 609 -19.06 -18.42 1.94
C GLY A 609 -17.66 -17.84 1.87
N ASN A 610 -17.01 -17.72 3.01
CA ASN A 610 -15.60 -17.36 3.12
C ASN A 610 -14.98 -18.20 4.24
N GLU A 611 -13.77 -18.74 4.07
CA GLU A 611 -13.09 -19.62 5.04
C GLU A 611 -14.00 -20.69 5.70
N TYR A 612 -14.60 -21.59 4.92
CA TYR A 612 -15.62 -22.54 5.39
C TYR A 612 -15.13 -23.45 6.51
N TRP A 613 -13.82 -23.71 6.63
CA TRP A 613 -13.25 -24.70 7.55
C TRP A 613 -13.69 -24.48 9.00
N ARG A 614 -14.14 -23.29 9.41
CA ARG A 614 -14.72 -23.07 10.75
C ARG A 614 -16.01 -23.87 11.05
N MET A 615 -16.69 -24.44 10.04
CA MET A 615 -17.92 -25.23 10.19
C MET A 615 -17.82 -26.72 9.81
N GLY A 616 -16.75 -27.12 9.13
CA GLY A 616 -16.55 -28.48 8.61
C GLY A 616 -17.28 -28.75 7.28
N GLU A 617 -16.73 -29.67 6.49
CA GLU A 617 -17.12 -29.98 5.11
C GLU A 617 -18.59 -30.40 4.99
N THR A 618 -19.09 -31.27 5.89
CA THR A 618 -20.48 -31.76 5.82
C THR A 618 -21.50 -30.63 6.01
N SER A 619 -21.22 -29.69 6.92
CA SER A 619 -22.12 -28.56 7.17
C SER A 619 -22.03 -27.53 6.05
N TYR A 620 -20.83 -27.31 5.52
CA TYR A 620 -20.61 -26.36 4.43
C TYR A 620 -21.25 -26.84 3.14
N SER A 621 -20.98 -28.08 2.71
CA SER A 621 -21.51 -28.61 1.45
C SER A 621 -23.02 -28.66 1.39
N ALA A 622 -23.69 -28.94 2.52
CA ALA A 622 -25.15 -28.87 2.61
C ALA A 622 -25.70 -27.45 2.36
N LYS A 623 -24.98 -26.41 2.80
CA LYS A 623 -25.36 -25.01 2.58
C LYS A 623 -24.95 -24.52 1.19
N ALA A 624 -23.77 -24.91 0.72
CA ALA A 624 -23.29 -24.60 -0.62
C ALA A 624 -24.21 -25.19 -1.70
N ASN A 625 -24.68 -26.42 -1.51
CA ASN A 625 -25.70 -27.01 -2.38
C ASN A 625 -26.98 -26.16 -2.46
N ILE A 626 -27.45 -25.62 -1.33
CA ILE A 626 -28.64 -24.76 -1.29
C ILE A 626 -28.35 -23.42 -1.97
N ALA A 627 -27.22 -22.80 -1.63
CA ALA A 627 -26.82 -21.49 -2.15
C ALA A 627 -26.66 -21.52 -3.67
N ALA A 628 -25.89 -22.48 -4.23
CA ALA A 628 -25.67 -22.59 -5.67
C ALA A 628 -26.98 -22.72 -6.45
N VAL A 629 -27.89 -23.61 -6.03
CA VAL A 629 -29.21 -23.77 -6.66
C VAL A 629 -30.07 -22.50 -6.52
N SER A 630 -29.98 -21.82 -5.38
CA SER A 630 -30.73 -20.57 -5.15
C SER A 630 -30.21 -19.42 -5.99
N ILE A 631 -28.89 -19.33 -6.20
CA ILE A 631 -28.29 -18.33 -7.08
C ILE A 631 -28.74 -18.58 -8.52
N GLU A 632 -28.63 -19.83 -9.00
CA GLU A 632 -29.09 -20.20 -10.36
C GLU A 632 -30.57 -19.87 -10.58
N ASN A 633 -31.44 -20.25 -9.64
CA ASN A 633 -32.87 -19.92 -9.72
C ASN A 633 -33.12 -18.40 -9.77
N GLY A 634 -32.30 -17.60 -9.08
CA GLY A 634 -32.34 -16.14 -9.12
C GLY A 634 -31.94 -15.59 -10.49
N LEU A 635 -30.86 -16.12 -11.09
CA LEU A 635 -30.40 -15.76 -12.42
C LEU A 635 -31.43 -16.15 -13.50
N GLU A 636 -32.00 -17.35 -13.42
CA GLU A 636 -33.08 -17.80 -14.30
C GLU A 636 -34.33 -16.90 -14.19
N SER A 637 -34.66 -16.46 -12.97
CA SER A 637 -35.81 -15.60 -12.70
C SER A 637 -35.64 -14.20 -13.30
N ALA A 638 -34.42 -13.65 -13.25
CA ALA A 638 -34.05 -12.40 -13.90
C ALA A 638 -34.02 -12.52 -15.43
N GLY A 639 -33.95 -13.75 -15.96
CA GLY A 639 -33.95 -14.03 -17.39
C GLY A 639 -32.61 -13.72 -18.07
N ILE A 640 -31.51 -13.82 -17.32
CA ILE A 640 -30.14 -13.70 -17.84
C ILE A 640 -29.80 -14.98 -18.62
N SER A 641 -29.19 -14.85 -19.80
CA SER A 641 -28.68 -16.01 -20.57
C SER A 641 -27.47 -16.61 -19.88
N GLU A 642 -27.27 -17.93 -19.97
CA GLU A 642 -26.07 -18.61 -19.47
C GLU A 642 -24.75 -17.92 -19.90
N ALA A 643 -24.69 -17.36 -21.12
CA ALA A 643 -23.49 -16.66 -21.61
C ALA A 643 -23.21 -15.29 -20.96
N ASP A 644 -24.21 -14.69 -20.31
CA ASP A 644 -24.13 -13.37 -19.68
C ASP A 644 -24.25 -13.46 -18.14
N GLN A 645 -24.29 -14.67 -17.56
CA GLN A 645 -24.44 -14.88 -16.13
C GLN A 645 -23.13 -14.58 -15.38
N PRO A 646 -23.18 -13.92 -14.20
CA PRO A 646 -22.05 -13.90 -13.27
C PRO A 646 -21.73 -15.30 -12.76
N SER A 647 -20.44 -15.60 -12.55
CA SER A 647 -20.00 -16.93 -12.14
C SER A 647 -20.51 -17.30 -10.74
N ILE A 648 -20.90 -18.56 -10.54
CA ILE A 648 -21.23 -19.11 -9.23
C ILE A 648 -20.03 -19.89 -8.72
N ILE A 649 -19.35 -19.41 -7.69
CA ILE A 649 -18.07 -19.99 -7.25
C ILE A 649 -18.15 -20.54 -5.82
N VAL A 650 -17.51 -21.70 -5.60
CA VAL A 650 -17.57 -22.45 -4.33
C VAL A 650 -16.18 -22.70 -3.76
N GLN A 651 -16.00 -22.53 -2.46
CA GLN A 651 -14.71 -22.77 -1.81
C GLN A 651 -14.27 -24.24 -1.87
N MET A 652 -13.01 -24.45 -2.26
CA MET A 652 -12.33 -25.75 -2.24
C MET A 652 -12.08 -26.23 -0.81
N GLY A 653 -11.87 -27.53 -0.66
CA GLY A 653 -11.61 -28.19 0.62
C GLY A 653 -10.20 -27.90 1.12
N SER A 654 -10.10 -27.39 2.35
CA SER A 654 -8.86 -26.93 2.98
C SER A 654 -8.77 -27.43 4.44
N PRO A 655 -7.89 -28.42 4.76
CA PRO A 655 -7.91 -29.16 6.03
C PRO A 655 -7.29 -28.40 7.22
N PHE A 656 -7.73 -27.17 7.46
CA PHE A 656 -7.33 -26.29 8.56
C PHE A 656 -8.32 -26.33 9.74
N SER A 657 -8.12 -25.45 10.73
CA SER A 657 -8.83 -25.46 12.02
C SER A 657 -10.35 -25.46 11.85
N GLY A 658 -10.97 -26.62 12.10
CA GLY A 658 -12.43 -26.84 12.04
C GLY A 658 -12.89 -27.78 10.91
N SER A 659 -12.00 -28.09 9.96
CA SER A 659 -12.19 -29.18 9.01
C SER A 659 -12.35 -30.52 9.74
N GLU A 660 -13.19 -31.40 9.20
CA GLU A 660 -13.37 -32.78 9.67
C GLU A 660 -12.09 -33.62 9.47
N TYR A 661 -11.18 -33.15 8.62
CA TYR A 661 -9.91 -33.79 8.24
C TYR A 661 -8.67 -33.02 8.73
N HIS A 662 -8.82 -32.15 9.73
CA HIS A 662 -7.69 -31.43 10.32
C HIS A 662 -6.72 -32.37 11.06
N SER A 663 -5.45 -31.96 11.19
CA SER A 663 -4.36 -32.78 11.77
C SER A 663 -4.62 -33.32 13.19
N SER A 664 -5.47 -32.66 13.98
CA SER A 664 -5.83 -33.12 15.33
C SER A 664 -6.92 -34.20 15.34
N VAL A 665 -7.62 -34.38 14.22
CA VAL A 665 -8.76 -35.30 14.04
C VAL A 665 -8.38 -36.48 13.12
N ASP A 666 -7.37 -36.30 12.25
CA ASP A 666 -6.93 -37.29 11.24
C ASP A 666 -5.39 -37.33 11.07
N ASP A 667 -4.80 -38.52 11.30
CA ASP A 667 -3.35 -38.76 11.31
C ASP A 667 -2.69 -38.89 9.90
N ARG A 668 -3.45 -38.79 8.79
CA ARG A 668 -2.92 -38.92 7.42
C ARG A 668 -2.11 -37.69 6.97
N GLY A 669 -1.42 -37.74 5.83
CA GLY A 669 -0.66 -36.59 5.28
C GLY A 669 -1.57 -35.49 4.72
N PHE A 670 -1.06 -34.26 4.56
CA PHE A 670 -1.86 -33.10 4.09
C PHE A 670 -2.58 -33.39 2.77
N ILE A 671 -1.86 -33.81 1.74
CA ILE A 671 -2.42 -34.10 0.40
C ILE A 671 -3.60 -35.07 0.48
N ALA A 672 -3.46 -36.17 1.22
CA ALA A 672 -4.52 -37.16 1.36
C ALA A 672 -5.76 -36.59 2.08
N ARG A 673 -5.56 -35.77 3.12
CA ARG A 673 -6.66 -35.10 3.84
C ARG A 673 -7.32 -34.02 2.99
N ASN A 674 -6.54 -33.32 2.16
CA ASN A 674 -7.02 -32.33 1.22
C ASN A 674 -7.92 -32.96 0.16
N ALA A 675 -7.47 -34.04 -0.47
CA ALA A 675 -8.27 -34.80 -1.43
C ALA A 675 -9.60 -35.29 -0.82
N ASP A 676 -9.59 -35.82 0.41
CA ASP A 676 -10.84 -36.24 1.06
C ASP A 676 -11.74 -35.07 1.48
N SER A 677 -11.16 -33.92 1.84
CA SER A 677 -11.91 -32.70 2.16
C SER A 677 -12.66 -32.20 0.93
N ASN A 678 -11.97 -32.10 -0.21
CA ASN A 678 -12.56 -31.77 -1.51
C ASN A 678 -13.66 -32.78 -1.88
N GLN A 679 -13.38 -34.08 -1.80
CA GLN A 679 -14.36 -35.11 -2.09
C GLN A 679 -15.59 -35.03 -1.16
N ALA A 680 -15.41 -34.71 0.13
CA ALA A 680 -16.52 -34.57 1.08
C ALA A 680 -17.42 -33.37 0.77
N ILE A 681 -16.85 -32.29 0.21
CA ILE A 681 -17.63 -31.16 -0.26
C ILE A 681 -18.42 -31.57 -1.51
N ILE A 682 -17.75 -32.14 -2.51
CA ILE A 682 -18.33 -32.62 -3.76
C ILE A 682 -19.47 -33.62 -3.51
N ASP A 683 -19.28 -34.59 -2.61
CA ASP A 683 -20.29 -35.59 -2.23
C ASP A 683 -21.56 -34.97 -1.64
N GLY A 684 -21.45 -33.76 -1.06
CA GLY A 684 -22.57 -33.00 -0.51
C GLY A 684 -23.33 -32.16 -1.55
N LEU A 685 -22.78 -31.99 -2.76
CA LEU A 685 -23.38 -31.23 -3.85
C LEU A 685 -24.26 -32.13 -4.72
N GLY A 686 -25.53 -31.74 -4.86
CA GLY A 686 -26.48 -32.35 -5.79
C GLY A 686 -26.14 -32.02 -7.25
N SER A 687 -26.75 -32.74 -8.19
CA SER A 687 -26.51 -32.51 -9.63
C SER A 687 -26.92 -31.11 -10.09
N GLU A 688 -27.99 -30.54 -9.51
CA GLU A 688 -28.42 -29.16 -9.82
C GLU A 688 -27.36 -28.14 -9.37
N ALA A 689 -26.81 -28.30 -8.16
CA ALA A 689 -25.74 -27.43 -7.67
C ALA A 689 -24.46 -27.57 -8.49
N ARG A 690 -24.06 -28.79 -8.86
CA ARG A 690 -22.87 -29.02 -9.69
C ARG A 690 -23.01 -28.47 -11.11
N SER A 691 -24.22 -28.48 -11.66
CA SER A 691 -24.50 -27.84 -12.95
C SER A 691 -24.41 -26.31 -12.87
N ALA A 692 -24.83 -25.73 -11.75
CA ALA A 692 -24.85 -24.28 -11.54
C ALA A 692 -23.45 -23.70 -11.27
N ILE A 693 -22.65 -24.33 -10.41
CA ILE A 693 -21.31 -23.84 -10.02
C ILE A 693 -20.38 -23.76 -11.22
N ASP A 694 -19.88 -22.57 -11.53
CA ASP A 694 -18.98 -22.28 -12.65
C ASP A 694 -17.50 -22.36 -12.28
N GLY A 695 -17.17 -22.23 -10.99
CA GLY A 695 -15.78 -22.17 -10.55
C GLY A 695 -15.59 -22.55 -9.10
N VAL A 696 -14.32 -22.65 -8.72
CA VAL A 696 -13.91 -22.92 -7.35
C VAL A 696 -13.05 -21.81 -6.80
N VAL A 697 -13.06 -21.67 -5.48
CA VAL A 697 -12.34 -20.64 -4.76
C VAL A 697 -11.25 -21.24 -3.90
N GLU A 698 -10.06 -20.66 -3.98
CA GLU A 698 -8.95 -20.93 -3.06
C GLU A 698 -8.31 -19.64 -2.54
N HIS A 699 -7.65 -19.71 -1.39
CA HIS A 699 -6.84 -18.62 -0.86
C HIS A 699 -5.36 -18.98 -1.00
N TYR A 700 -4.56 -18.10 -1.59
CA TYR A 700 -3.14 -18.37 -1.85
C TYR A 700 -2.23 -17.50 -0.99
N TYR A 701 -1.74 -18.08 0.10
CA TYR A 701 -0.78 -17.45 0.99
C TYR A 701 0.58 -18.15 0.92
N TYR A 702 1.64 -17.41 0.59
CA TYR A 702 3.00 -17.90 0.74
C TYR A 702 3.38 -17.97 2.23
N ASP A 703 3.66 -19.18 2.75
CA ASP A 703 4.12 -19.43 4.14
C ASP A 703 5.50 -20.09 4.15
N SER A 704 6.56 -19.28 4.22
CA SER A 704 7.92 -19.75 4.49
C SER A 704 8.34 -19.43 5.93
N ARG A 705 9.16 -20.32 6.49
CA ARG A 705 9.75 -20.19 7.84
C ARG A 705 11.28 -20.07 7.78
N GLY A 706 11.85 -19.68 6.64
CA GLY A 706 13.30 -19.64 6.42
C GLY A 706 13.74 -18.58 5.41
N GLU A 707 14.96 -18.07 5.61
CA GLU A 707 15.60 -16.96 4.87
C GLU A 707 16.31 -17.37 3.57
N THR A 708 16.20 -18.64 3.16
CA THR A 708 16.89 -19.15 1.96
C THR A 708 15.88 -19.77 1.01
N PHE A 709 15.73 -19.15 -0.16
CA PHE A 709 15.16 -19.82 -1.33
C PHE A 709 16.07 -21.00 -1.66
N SER A 710 15.48 -22.18 -1.82
CA SER A 710 16.22 -23.34 -2.28
C SER A 710 15.22 -24.22 -2.97
N ASP A 711 15.60 -24.87 -4.09
CA ASP A 711 14.73 -25.80 -4.84
C ASP A 711 14.17 -26.98 -4.00
N ARG A 712 14.53 -27.06 -2.72
CA ARG A 712 14.06 -28.04 -1.72
C ARG A 712 12.99 -27.52 -0.76
N SER A 713 12.65 -26.23 -0.81
CA SER A 713 11.73 -25.54 0.11
C SER A 713 10.26 -25.90 -0.10
N ALA A 714 9.95 -26.71 -1.11
CA ALA A 714 8.59 -26.97 -1.63
C ALA A 714 8.02 -25.80 -2.44
N GLU A 715 8.89 -25.08 -3.16
CA GLU A 715 8.55 -23.91 -3.97
C GLU A 715 7.48 -24.15 -5.06
N LYS A 716 7.34 -25.40 -5.53
CA LYS A 716 6.36 -25.77 -6.57
C LYS A 716 5.02 -26.33 -6.05
N ASP A 717 4.81 -26.44 -4.72
CA ASP A 717 3.64 -27.13 -4.10
C ASP A 717 2.73 -26.17 -3.27
N PHE A 718 2.76 -24.86 -3.53
CA PHE A 718 2.19 -23.86 -2.61
C PHE A 718 0.66 -23.72 -2.60
N ILE A 719 -0.03 -24.33 -3.57
CA ILE A 719 -1.42 -24.73 -3.39
C ILE A 719 -1.38 -26.26 -3.36
N PRO A 720 -1.35 -26.89 -2.18
CA PRO A 720 -1.38 -28.34 -2.05
C PRO A 720 -2.79 -28.89 -2.36
N GLN A 721 -3.46 -28.31 -3.36
CA GLN A 721 -4.81 -28.63 -3.78
C GLN A 721 -4.81 -29.13 -5.21
N ASP A 722 -5.54 -30.22 -5.40
CA ASP A 722 -5.69 -30.88 -6.68
C ASP A 722 -6.93 -30.28 -7.33
N PHE A 723 -6.76 -29.20 -8.09
CA PHE A 723 -7.87 -28.59 -8.83
C PHE A 723 -8.52 -29.61 -9.77
N ASN A 724 -7.73 -30.51 -10.35
CA ASN A 724 -8.22 -31.61 -11.17
C ASN A 724 -9.25 -32.49 -10.45
N VAL A 725 -9.23 -32.60 -9.10
CA VAL A 725 -10.27 -33.36 -8.38
C VAL A 725 -11.64 -32.73 -8.56
N TRP A 726 -11.75 -31.40 -8.61
CA TRP A 726 -13.03 -30.75 -8.84
C TRP A 726 -13.46 -30.93 -10.29
N GLU A 727 -12.58 -30.58 -11.20
CA GLU A 727 -12.75 -30.74 -12.63
C GLU A 727 -13.17 -32.16 -13.04
N ASP A 728 -12.51 -33.20 -12.51
CA ASP A 728 -12.85 -34.62 -12.74
C ASP A 728 -14.28 -34.99 -12.27
N ASN A 729 -14.91 -34.18 -11.41
CA ASN A 729 -16.19 -34.46 -10.75
C ASN A 729 -17.35 -33.54 -11.19
N PHE A 730 -17.08 -32.57 -12.08
CA PHE A 730 -18.05 -31.62 -12.61
C PHE A 730 -18.17 -31.79 -14.12
N ASP A 731 -19.40 -31.70 -14.64
CA ASP A 731 -19.70 -31.93 -16.07
C ASP A 731 -19.28 -30.75 -16.97
N LYS A 732 -18.44 -29.83 -16.47
CA LYS A 732 -17.88 -28.66 -17.15
C LYS A 732 -16.52 -28.27 -16.56
N GLU A 733 -15.67 -27.65 -17.37
CA GLU A 733 -14.44 -26.98 -16.89
C GLU A 733 -14.84 -25.91 -15.89
N LEU A 734 -14.13 -25.85 -14.77
CA LEU A 734 -14.38 -24.88 -13.72
C LEU A 734 -13.38 -23.74 -13.85
N ASP A 735 -13.80 -22.53 -13.51
CA ASP A 735 -12.87 -21.41 -13.35
C ASP A 735 -12.18 -21.53 -11.98
N LEU A 736 -10.87 -21.31 -11.91
CA LEU A 736 -10.12 -21.25 -10.65
C LEU A 736 -9.97 -19.80 -10.20
N HIS A 737 -10.68 -19.44 -9.13
CA HIS A 737 -10.62 -18.12 -8.52
C HIS A 737 -9.73 -18.13 -7.27
N LEU A 738 -8.68 -17.31 -7.26
CA LEU A 738 -7.91 -16.99 -6.06
C LEU A 738 -8.44 -15.72 -5.40
N THR A 739 -9.52 -15.84 -4.65
CA THR A 739 -10.25 -14.68 -4.11
C THR A 739 -9.56 -14.00 -2.93
N GLU A 740 -8.45 -14.57 -2.47
CA GLU A 740 -7.62 -13.97 -1.44
C GLU A 740 -6.20 -14.51 -1.58
N TRP A 741 -5.29 -13.68 -2.07
CA TRP A 741 -3.88 -14.05 -2.15
C TRP A 741 -2.96 -12.98 -1.61
N ASN A 742 -1.84 -13.42 -1.04
CA ASN A 742 -0.84 -12.53 -0.48
C ASN A 742 0.47 -13.28 -0.15
N VAL A 743 1.51 -12.51 0.14
CA VAL A 743 2.70 -12.99 0.84
C VAL A 743 2.46 -12.90 2.35
N ARG A 744 2.42 -14.04 3.05
CA ARG A 744 2.20 -14.11 4.50
C ARG A 744 3.30 -14.91 5.19
N ILE A 745 4.40 -14.24 5.46
CA ILE A 745 5.52 -14.85 6.16
C ILE A 745 5.27 -14.77 7.66
N ASN A 746 5.35 -15.91 8.36
CA ASN A 746 5.04 -16.01 9.80
C ASN A 746 6.08 -15.32 10.70
N ASN A 747 7.15 -14.77 10.11
CA ASN A 747 8.14 -13.92 10.75
C ASN A 747 8.02 -12.52 10.15
N LEU A 748 7.50 -11.57 10.94
CA LEU A 748 7.25 -10.19 10.50
C LEU A 748 8.52 -9.51 9.95
N SER A 749 9.73 -9.97 10.30
CA SER A 749 11.00 -9.40 9.84
C SER A 749 11.35 -9.66 8.36
N GLN A 750 10.52 -10.42 7.63
CA GLN A 750 10.83 -10.93 6.29
C GLN A 750 9.82 -10.52 5.21
N ASN A 751 8.87 -9.64 5.52
CA ASN A 751 7.89 -9.16 4.54
C ASN A 751 8.47 -8.17 3.53
N GLY A 752 9.75 -7.78 3.66
CA GLY A 752 10.52 -6.86 2.81
C GLY A 752 10.71 -7.30 1.38
N MET A 753 11.79 -6.86 0.73
CA MET A 753 12.08 -7.08 -0.71
C MET A 753 11.91 -8.54 -1.18
N VAL A 754 11.95 -9.48 -0.24
CA VAL A 754 11.50 -10.87 -0.42
C VAL A 754 10.11 -10.96 -1.07
N SER A 755 9.14 -10.14 -0.65
CA SER A 755 7.80 -10.05 -1.21
C SER A 755 7.81 -9.70 -2.70
N ALA A 756 8.66 -8.78 -3.16
CA ALA A 756 8.75 -8.42 -4.57
C ALA A 756 9.11 -9.63 -5.45
N SER A 757 10.13 -10.39 -5.04
CA SER A 757 10.52 -11.63 -5.74
C SER A 757 9.43 -12.70 -5.65
N VAL A 758 8.79 -12.87 -4.49
CA VAL A 758 7.75 -13.88 -4.29
C VAL A 758 6.51 -13.55 -5.11
N LEU A 759 6.12 -12.28 -5.22
CA LEU A 759 4.97 -11.86 -6.02
C LEU A 759 5.12 -12.27 -7.50
N ASN A 760 6.30 -12.07 -8.09
CA ASN A 760 6.56 -12.48 -9.48
C ASN A 760 6.38 -13.99 -9.67
N GLU A 761 6.93 -14.78 -8.75
CA GLU A 761 6.79 -16.24 -8.75
C GLU A 761 5.35 -16.68 -8.47
N GLN A 762 4.61 -15.97 -7.59
CA GLN A 762 3.19 -16.27 -7.36
C GLN A 762 2.38 -16.06 -8.63
N VAL A 763 2.61 -14.99 -9.40
CA VAL A 763 1.91 -14.74 -10.67
C VAL A 763 2.25 -15.82 -11.71
N GLU A 764 3.52 -16.22 -11.84
CA GLU A 764 3.89 -17.36 -12.69
C GLU A 764 3.18 -18.65 -12.27
N ASN A 765 3.20 -18.98 -10.98
CA ASN A 765 2.53 -20.17 -10.45
C ASN A 765 1.02 -20.13 -10.68
N MET A 766 0.38 -18.97 -10.51
CA MET A 766 -1.04 -18.78 -10.81
C MET A 766 -1.34 -19.12 -12.27
N LEU A 767 -0.50 -18.65 -13.19
CA LEU A 767 -0.63 -18.96 -14.61
C LEU A 767 -0.39 -20.45 -14.89
N GLU A 768 0.65 -21.06 -14.31
CA GLU A 768 0.92 -22.50 -14.47
C GLU A 768 -0.25 -23.37 -13.99
N MET A 769 -0.94 -22.96 -12.93
CA MET A 769 -2.11 -23.67 -12.38
C MET A 769 -3.41 -23.41 -13.16
N GLY A 770 -3.46 -22.40 -14.04
CA GLY A 770 -4.67 -22.01 -14.75
C GLY A 770 -5.64 -21.18 -13.90
N VAL A 771 -5.14 -20.27 -13.05
CA VAL A 771 -5.98 -19.31 -12.33
C VAL A 771 -6.60 -18.32 -13.31
N ASP A 772 -7.93 -18.18 -13.26
CA ASP A 772 -8.69 -17.28 -14.13
C ASP A 772 -8.85 -15.88 -13.54
N VAL A 773 -9.08 -15.82 -12.22
CA VAL A 773 -9.33 -14.58 -11.47
C VAL A 773 -8.57 -14.60 -10.16
N ALA A 774 -7.95 -13.49 -9.77
CA ALA A 774 -7.25 -13.37 -8.49
C ALA A 774 -7.50 -12.01 -7.83
N HIS A 775 -7.77 -12.02 -6.51
CA HIS A 775 -7.97 -10.81 -5.71
C HIS A 775 -6.92 -10.72 -4.60
N ILE A 776 -5.99 -9.76 -4.73
CA ILE A 776 -4.93 -9.56 -3.74
C ILE A 776 -5.51 -9.00 -2.43
N TRP A 777 -5.01 -9.48 -1.30
CA TRP A 777 -5.35 -8.98 0.03
C TRP A 777 -4.29 -7.95 0.46
N ALA A 778 -4.61 -6.72 0.84
CA ALA A 778 -5.71 -5.89 0.34
C ALA A 778 -5.07 -4.57 -0.16
N VAL A 779 -5.80 -3.73 -0.92
CA VAL A 779 -5.22 -2.48 -1.43
C VAL A 779 -4.75 -1.57 -0.29
N GLN A 780 -5.60 -1.39 0.71
CA GLN A 780 -5.30 -0.69 1.96
C GLN A 780 -5.89 -1.46 3.12
N HIS A 781 -5.12 -1.63 4.20
CA HIS A 781 -5.51 -2.42 5.36
C HIS A 781 -4.85 -1.91 6.64
N ASN A 782 -5.32 -2.34 7.81
CA ASN A 782 -4.68 -2.03 9.10
C ASN A 782 -3.58 -3.03 9.49
N THR A 783 -3.12 -3.83 8.53
CA THR A 783 -1.98 -4.74 8.67
C THR A 783 -1.06 -4.46 7.51
N ALA A 784 0.24 -4.56 7.74
CA ALA A 784 1.28 -4.23 6.77
C ALA A 784 1.45 -5.25 5.64
N THR A 785 0.34 -5.61 5.05
CA THR A 785 0.28 -6.45 3.87
C THR A 785 -0.47 -5.74 2.75
N ASP A 786 -0.71 -4.44 2.92
CA ASP A 786 -1.36 -3.55 1.98
C ASP A 786 -0.46 -3.21 0.79
N LEU A 787 -1.03 -2.58 -0.23
CA LEU A 787 -0.31 -2.11 -1.41
C LEU A 787 -0.04 -0.60 -1.37
N VAL A 788 -0.97 0.15 -0.80
CA VAL A 788 -1.00 1.63 -0.82
C VAL A 788 -1.16 2.19 0.60
N GLY A 789 -0.43 1.61 1.54
CA GLY A 789 -0.39 2.07 2.92
C GLY A 789 -1.65 1.77 3.74
N PRO A 790 -1.69 2.25 5.00
CA PRO A 790 -2.87 2.24 5.86
C PRO A 790 -4.11 2.89 5.22
N PRO A 791 -5.32 2.60 5.75
CA PRO A 791 -6.61 2.95 5.13
C PRO A 791 -6.92 4.44 4.96
N ARG A 792 -6.02 5.34 5.38
CA ARG A 792 -6.14 6.80 5.23
C ARG A 792 -5.05 7.41 4.35
N GLU A 793 -4.05 6.64 3.97
CA GLU A 793 -2.97 7.13 3.12
C GLU A 793 -3.48 7.34 1.69
N GLN A 794 -2.90 8.31 0.98
CA GLN A 794 -3.12 8.51 -0.45
C GLN A 794 -2.07 7.73 -1.25
N PRO A 795 -2.37 7.33 -2.50
CA PRO A 795 -1.33 6.80 -3.38
C PRO A 795 -0.22 7.83 -3.57
N MET A 796 1.00 7.39 -3.31
CA MET A 796 2.24 8.08 -3.60
C MET A 796 2.78 7.60 -4.92
N LEU A 797 3.09 8.56 -5.79
CA LEU A 797 3.49 8.29 -7.15
C LEU A 797 4.86 8.89 -7.42
N ASP A 798 5.64 8.23 -8.25
CA ASP A 798 6.80 8.87 -8.88
C ASP A 798 6.41 9.75 -10.07
N ASP A 799 7.39 10.40 -10.70
CA ASP A 799 7.19 11.27 -11.88
C ASP A 799 6.54 10.57 -13.08
N ALA A 800 6.62 9.24 -13.14
CA ALA A 800 6.01 8.43 -14.19
C ALA A 800 4.57 8.00 -13.83
N GLY A 801 4.08 8.35 -12.64
CA GLY A 801 2.76 7.99 -12.13
C GLY A 801 2.68 6.60 -11.53
N ARG A 802 3.81 5.99 -11.14
CA ARG A 802 3.88 4.62 -10.60
C ARG A 802 3.84 4.62 -9.08
N VAL A 803 3.20 3.61 -8.48
CA VAL A 803 3.03 3.52 -7.03
C VAL A 803 4.35 3.30 -6.30
N THR A 804 4.59 4.08 -5.24
CA THR A 804 5.80 3.98 -4.39
C THR A 804 5.52 3.80 -2.90
N ASN A 805 4.26 3.77 -2.45
CA ASN A 805 3.93 3.62 -1.01
C ASN A 805 4.57 2.39 -0.37
N SER A 806 4.65 1.29 -1.12
CA SER A 806 5.30 0.06 -0.69
C SER A 806 5.95 -0.65 -1.87
N ILE A 807 7.00 -1.42 -1.60
CA ILE A 807 7.65 -2.28 -2.62
C ILE A 807 6.66 -3.28 -3.22
N ARG A 808 5.73 -3.80 -2.41
CA ARG A 808 4.66 -4.68 -2.87
C ARG A 808 3.71 -3.98 -3.83
N GLY A 809 3.27 -2.78 -3.49
CA GLY A 809 2.44 -1.93 -4.35
C GLY A 809 3.13 -1.62 -5.67
N ALA A 810 4.40 -1.22 -5.61
CA ALA A 810 5.21 -0.95 -6.79
C ALA A 810 5.39 -2.18 -7.69
N THR A 811 5.61 -3.35 -7.09
CA THR A 811 5.72 -4.63 -7.84
C THR A 811 4.37 -5.00 -8.48
N PHE A 812 3.27 -4.88 -7.73
CA PHE A 812 1.93 -5.15 -8.25
C PHE A 812 1.56 -4.23 -9.40
N ASP A 813 1.81 -2.92 -9.27
CA ASP A 813 1.56 -1.89 -10.29
C ASP A 813 2.34 -2.14 -11.59
N LEU A 814 3.64 -2.46 -11.47
CA LEU A 814 4.46 -2.82 -12.64
C LEU A 814 3.96 -4.11 -13.32
N MET A 815 3.54 -5.12 -12.56
CA MET A 815 3.00 -6.35 -13.14
C MET A 815 1.65 -6.11 -13.82
N SER A 816 0.72 -5.40 -13.17
CA SER A 816 -0.62 -5.14 -13.71
C SER A 816 -0.55 -4.29 -14.99
N SER A 817 0.38 -3.34 -15.06
CA SER A 817 0.58 -2.50 -16.25
C SER A 817 1.36 -3.19 -17.38
N SER A 818 2.38 -4.00 -17.06
CA SER A 818 3.29 -4.56 -18.07
C SER A 818 2.85 -5.94 -18.59
N LEU A 819 2.19 -6.77 -17.78
CA LEU A 819 1.95 -8.17 -18.14
C LEU A 819 0.62 -8.43 -18.85
N VAL A 820 -0.41 -7.60 -18.65
CA VAL A 820 -1.73 -7.86 -19.25
C VAL A 820 -1.64 -7.96 -20.79
N GLY A 821 -2.20 -9.05 -21.33
CA GLY A 821 -2.16 -9.39 -22.75
C GLY A 821 -0.86 -10.07 -23.23
N THR A 822 0.03 -10.43 -22.31
CA THR A 822 1.21 -11.27 -22.59
C THR A 822 0.96 -12.73 -22.20
N GLU A 823 1.71 -13.64 -22.82
CA GLU A 823 1.70 -15.07 -22.52
C GLU A 823 2.96 -15.43 -21.73
N LEU A 824 2.83 -16.25 -20.68
CA LEU A 824 3.96 -16.83 -19.97
C LEU A 824 4.81 -17.71 -20.92
N ILE A 825 6.12 -17.54 -20.88
CA ILE A 825 7.08 -18.33 -21.66
C ILE A 825 7.90 -19.18 -20.69
N GLU A 826 7.84 -20.49 -20.87
CA GLU A 826 8.71 -21.41 -20.14
C GLU A 826 10.15 -21.20 -20.62
N THR A 827 11.09 -21.00 -19.69
CA THR A 827 12.50 -20.74 -20.01
C THR A 827 13.44 -21.68 -19.26
N THR A 828 14.65 -21.88 -19.79
CA THR A 828 15.70 -22.65 -19.11
C THR A 828 17.04 -21.99 -19.34
N PHE A 829 17.74 -21.63 -18.27
CA PHE A 829 19.01 -20.93 -18.34
C PHE A 829 20.20 -21.81 -17.92
N SER A 830 21.35 -21.55 -18.51
CA SER A 830 22.62 -22.17 -18.10
C SER A 830 23.09 -21.58 -16.76
N ASN A 831 23.76 -22.37 -15.93
CA ASN A 831 24.34 -21.94 -14.65
C ASN A 831 23.33 -21.37 -13.64
N ASP A 832 22.04 -21.63 -13.84
CA ASP A 832 21.03 -21.38 -12.83
C ASP A 832 21.32 -22.23 -11.58
N ASP A 833 21.51 -21.56 -10.45
CA ASP A 833 21.74 -22.16 -9.15
C ASP A 833 20.68 -21.76 -8.10
N GLY A 834 19.59 -21.15 -8.56
CA GLY A 834 18.49 -20.63 -7.73
C GLY A 834 18.77 -19.28 -7.07
N GLY A 835 19.93 -18.65 -7.33
CA GLY A 835 20.27 -17.33 -6.78
C GLY A 835 19.54 -16.15 -7.43
N VAL A 836 18.92 -16.37 -8.59
CA VAL A 836 18.12 -15.40 -9.35
C VAL A 836 16.90 -16.14 -9.90
N GLU A 837 15.75 -15.48 -9.90
CA GLU A 837 14.53 -15.93 -10.58
C GLU A 837 14.31 -15.12 -11.85
N ILE A 838 13.90 -15.77 -12.94
CA ILE A 838 13.72 -15.13 -14.25
C ILE A 838 12.41 -15.57 -14.87
N ASN A 839 11.44 -14.66 -14.94
CA ASN A 839 10.15 -14.90 -15.58
C ASN A 839 10.09 -14.14 -16.90
N ALA A 840 9.66 -14.82 -17.98
CA ALA A 840 9.55 -14.21 -19.29
C ALA A 840 8.11 -14.30 -19.80
N PHE A 841 7.61 -13.18 -20.32
CA PHE A 841 6.27 -13.06 -20.87
C PHE A 841 6.34 -12.42 -22.25
N GLN A 842 5.56 -12.91 -23.22
CA GLN A 842 5.64 -12.45 -24.60
C GLN A 842 4.26 -12.22 -25.22
N SER A 843 4.16 -11.18 -26.05
CA SER A 843 3.03 -10.89 -26.92
C SER A 843 3.53 -10.69 -28.35
N GLU A 844 2.63 -10.37 -29.28
CA GLU A 844 3.04 -10.01 -30.65
C GLU A 844 4.03 -8.84 -30.69
N THR A 845 3.88 -7.86 -29.80
CA THR A 845 4.57 -6.57 -29.91
C THR A 845 5.60 -6.30 -28.82
N LYS A 846 5.56 -7.04 -27.71
CA LYS A 846 6.50 -6.87 -26.60
C LYS A 846 6.87 -8.19 -25.91
N THR A 847 8.05 -8.24 -25.31
CA THR A 847 8.48 -9.27 -24.35
C THR A 847 8.83 -8.56 -23.06
N VAL A 848 8.27 -9.00 -21.95
CA VAL A 848 8.55 -8.51 -20.60
C VAL A 848 9.33 -9.58 -19.87
N VAL A 849 10.43 -9.20 -19.24
CA VAL A 849 11.27 -10.12 -18.45
C VAL A 849 11.45 -9.54 -17.06
N TYR A 850 11.04 -10.29 -16.05
CA TYR A 850 11.34 -10.00 -14.66
C TYR A 850 12.58 -10.78 -14.25
N VAL A 851 13.55 -10.10 -13.65
CA VAL A 851 14.75 -10.70 -13.07
C VAL A 851 14.79 -10.31 -11.60
N ALA A 852 14.63 -11.28 -10.71
CA ALA A 852 14.59 -11.06 -9.27
C ALA A 852 15.78 -11.72 -8.57
N SER A 853 16.48 -10.98 -7.74
CA SER A 853 17.53 -11.53 -6.87
C SER A 853 16.90 -12.41 -5.79
N ARG A 854 17.51 -13.55 -5.49
CA ARG A 854 17.16 -14.41 -4.33
C ARG A 854 18.33 -14.54 -3.36
N SER A 855 19.28 -13.61 -3.45
CA SER A 855 20.55 -13.60 -2.74
C SER A 855 20.57 -12.54 -1.63
N LEU A 856 21.39 -12.79 -0.59
CA LEU A 856 21.74 -11.79 0.44
C LEU A 856 22.97 -10.95 0.06
N ASP A 857 23.64 -11.32 -1.04
CA ASP A 857 24.78 -10.60 -1.62
C ASP A 857 24.37 -9.90 -2.92
N SER A 858 25.04 -8.80 -3.27
CA SER A 858 24.87 -8.15 -4.57
C SER A 858 25.29 -9.08 -5.72
N THR A 859 24.50 -9.07 -6.78
CA THR A 859 24.64 -9.96 -7.92
C THR A 859 24.81 -9.14 -9.20
N LEU A 860 25.95 -9.31 -9.85
CA LEU A 860 26.18 -8.81 -11.20
C LEU A 860 25.91 -9.93 -12.21
N LEU A 861 24.77 -9.82 -12.89
CA LEU A 861 24.28 -10.79 -13.87
C LEU A 861 24.63 -10.35 -15.29
N ASP A 862 25.12 -11.29 -16.08
CA ASP A 862 25.38 -11.19 -17.52
C ASP A 862 24.44 -12.19 -18.20
N LEU A 863 23.34 -11.70 -18.78
CA LEU A 863 22.18 -12.47 -19.21
C LEU A 863 21.99 -12.37 -20.74
N ASP A 864 22.09 -13.49 -21.45
CA ASP A 864 21.87 -13.54 -22.91
C ASP A 864 20.45 -14.07 -23.24
N LEU A 865 19.56 -13.16 -23.61
CA LEU A 865 18.20 -13.43 -24.08
C LEU A 865 18.07 -13.38 -25.61
N SER A 866 19.17 -13.28 -26.35
CA SER A 866 19.17 -13.05 -27.81
C SER A 866 18.47 -14.16 -28.61
N SER A 867 18.33 -15.37 -28.03
CA SER A 867 17.61 -16.49 -28.65
C SER A 867 16.08 -16.36 -28.55
N LEU A 868 15.58 -15.62 -27.54
CA LEU A 868 14.17 -15.27 -27.37
C LEU A 868 13.83 -13.96 -28.08
N ILE A 869 14.76 -13.00 -28.07
CA ILE A 869 14.55 -11.62 -28.54
C ILE A 869 15.57 -11.29 -29.64
N PRO A 870 15.38 -11.80 -30.88
CA PRO A 870 16.36 -11.63 -31.96
C PRO A 870 16.42 -10.21 -32.55
N GLU A 871 15.35 -9.41 -32.43
CA GLU A 871 15.28 -8.04 -32.95
C GLU A 871 14.54 -7.14 -31.96
N ILE A 872 15.12 -5.98 -31.64
CA ILE A 872 14.59 -5.01 -30.68
C ILE A 872 14.39 -3.66 -31.39
N GLU A 873 13.22 -3.05 -31.22
CA GLU A 873 12.98 -1.65 -31.59
C GLU A 873 13.40 -0.70 -30.46
N SER A 874 12.99 -1.00 -29.24
CA SER A 874 13.40 -0.32 -28.02
C SER A 874 13.37 -1.30 -26.85
N ALA A 875 14.20 -1.07 -25.84
CA ALA A 875 14.14 -1.78 -24.58
C ALA A 875 14.34 -0.82 -23.41
N SER A 876 13.47 -0.93 -22.42
CA SER A 876 13.52 -0.17 -21.17
C SER A 876 13.35 -1.14 -20.01
N GLY A 877 13.79 -0.75 -18.82
CA GLY A 877 13.45 -1.50 -17.62
C GLY A 877 13.34 -0.62 -16.40
N VAL A 878 12.61 -1.13 -15.42
CA VAL A 878 12.34 -0.47 -14.14
C VAL A 878 12.86 -1.38 -13.05
N LYS A 879 13.82 -0.88 -12.27
CA LYS A 879 14.32 -1.59 -11.09
C LYS A 879 13.54 -1.13 -9.87
N ILE A 880 13.03 -2.10 -9.11
CA ILE A 880 12.35 -1.94 -7.84
C ILE A 880 13.38 -2.18 -6.73
N GLY A 881 13.61 -1.16 -5.93
CA GLY A 881 14.46 -1.22 -4.75
C GLY A 881 13.80 -0.55 -3.55
N ILE A 882 14.53 -0.56 -2.45
CA ILE A 882 14.17 0.17 -1.23
C ILE A 882 14.41 1.66 -1.49
N ASP A 883 13.42 2.50 -1.20
CA ASP A 883 13.66 3.93 -1.04
C ASP A 883 14.54 4.12 0.19
N GLN A 884 15.71 4.73 -0.02
CA GLN A 884 16.69 5.04 1.03
C GLN A 884 16.66 6.53 1.39
N GLY A 885 15.77 7.31 0.78
CA GLY A 885 15.57 8.70 1.17
C GLY A 885 14.97 8.79 2.57
N SER A 886 15.16 9.95 3.21
CA SER A 886 14.69 10.27 4.56
C SER A 886 13.17 10.10 4.75
N ARG A 887 12.40 10.05 3.66
CA ARG A 887 10.95 9.82 3.65
C ARG A 887 10.53 8.34 3.60
N SER A 888 11.48 7.41 3.54
CA SER A 888 11.26 5.96 3.63
C SER A 888 11.46 5.50 5.08
N SER A 889 10.82 4.40 5.52
CA SER A 889 10.93 3.94 6.92
C SER A 889 12.36 3.87 7.44
N ASP A 890 12.53 4.25 8.71
CA ASP A 890 13.77 4.21 9.50
C ASP A 890 14.34 2.80 9.73
N GLY A 891 13.83 1.79 9.01
CA GLY A 891 14.21 0.40 9.17
C GLY A 891 13.74 -0.17 10.50
N VAL A 892 12.62 0.31 11.03
CA VAL A 892 12.00 -0.20 12.27
C VAL A 892 10.57 -0.66 11.97
N HIS A 893 10.16 -1.79 12.54
CA HIS A 893 8.80 -2.29 12.43
C HIS A 893 8.21 -2.56 13.82
N TYR A 894 6.88 -2.60 13.92
CA TYR A 894 6.20 -2.86 15.18
C TYR A 894 5.81 -4.34 15.32
N GLU A 895 6.35 -5.02 16.33
CA GLU A 895 5.96 -6.40 16.68
C GLU A 895 5.01 -6.41 17.90
N THR A 896 3.84 -7.06 17.74
CA THR A 896 2.81 -7.11 18.77
C THR A 896 3.33 -7.81 20.04
N GLY A 897 3.37 -7.08 21.15
CA GLY A 897 3.87 -7.56 22.44
C GLY A 897 5.37 -7.40 22.66
N VAL A 898 6.09 -6.84 21.68
CA VAL A 898 7.52 -6.53 21.75
C VAL A 898 7.78 -5.02 21.62
N GLY A 899 7.03 -4.32 20.76
CA GLY A 899 7.18 -2.88 20.49
C GLY A 899 7.85 -2.60 19.14
N ARG A 900 8.39 -1.39 18.96
CA ARG A 900 9.23 -1.05 17.80
C ARG A 900 10.55 -1.83 17.86
N VAL A 901 10.85 -2.58 16.80
CA VAL A 901 12.03 -3.44 16.65
C VAL A 901 12.70 -3.15 15.31
N GLU A 902 14.03 -3.07 15.32
CA GLU A 902 14.82 -2.87 14.10
C GLU A 902 14.54 -3.99 13.10
N ALA A 903 14.25 -3.63 11.86
CA ALA A 903 14.14 -4.54 10.74
C ALA A 903 15.48 -5.25 10.51
N ASP A 904 15.40 -6.52 10.10
CA ASP A 904 16.57 -7.26 9.68
C ASP A 904 17.21 -6.54 8.49
N HIS A 905 18.52 -6.34 8.51
CA HIS A 905 19.24 -5.71 7.42
C HIS A 905 20.56 -6.43 7.14
N VAL A 906 21.05 -6.25 5.91
CA VAL A 906 22.46 -6.45 5.56
C VAL A 906 23.10 -5.13 5.21
N MET A 907 24.42 -5.09 5.35
CA MET A 907 25.20 -3.95 4.89
C MET A 907 25.66 -4.21 3.46
N ILE A 908 25.29 -3.32 2.54
CA ILE A 908 25.75 -3.35 1.14
C ILE A 908 26.41 -2.03 0.84
N ASP A 909 27.68 -2.08 0.46
CA ASP A 909 28.50 -0.91 0.15
C ASP A 909 28.57 0.19 1.24
N GLY A 910 28.18 -0.14 2.47
CA GLY A 910 28.17 0.80 3.59
C GLY A 910 26.76 1.17 4.04
N GLU A 911 25.75 0.87 3.23
CA GLU A 911 24.35 1.19 3.47
C GLU A 911 23.58 0.02 4.05
N ARG A 912 22.57 0.32 4.87
CA ARG A 912 21.63 -0.68 5.38
C ARG A 912 20.63 -1.03 4.29
N TYR A 913 20.43 -2.32 4.09
CA TYR A 913 19.45 -2.85 3.18
C TYR A 913 18.50 -3.76 3.95
N TYR A 914 17.27 -3.29 4.14
CA TYR A 914 16.30 -3.91 5.04
C TYR A 914 15.52 -5.02 4.33
N PHE A 915 15.37 -6.16 4.99
CA PHE A 915 14.55 -7.28 4.54
C PHE A 915 13.12 -7.20 5.02
N ASN A 916 12.73 -6.07 5.61
CA ASN A 916 11.39 -5.87 6.14
C ASN A 916 10.70 -4.62 5.59
N GLU A 917 9.47 -4.78 5.09
CA GLU A 917 8.70 -3.79 4.32
C GLU A 917 7.55 -3.14 5.09
N HIS A 918 7.46 -3.36 6.40
CA HIS A 918 6.30 -2.91 7.17
C HIS A 918 5.96 -1.40 7.03
N ASP A 919 6.90 -0.60 6.52
CA ASP A 919 6.83 0.86 6.46
C ASP A 919 7.75 1.47 5.36
N VAL A 920 8.32 0.64 4.47
CA VAL A 920 9.36 1.06 3.51
C VAL A 920 8.76 1.36 2.13
N ARG A 921 9.03 2.56 1.61
CA ARG A 921 8.62 2.99 0.27
C ARG A 921 9.49 2.35 -0.80
N ALA A 922 8.96 2.21 -2.00
CA ALA A 922 9.70 1.70 -3.14
C ALA A 922 10.45 2.83 -3.84
N SER A 923 11.72 2.59 -4.20
CA SER A 923 12.42 3.38 -5.20
C SER A 923 12.32 2.68 -6.56
N LEU A 924 11.91 3.43 -7.58
CA LEU A 924 11.82 2.96 -8.96
C LEU A 924 12.89 3.66 -9.80
N THR A 925 13.81 2.88 -10.36
CA THR A 925 14.89 3.41 -11.21
C THR A 925 14.73 2.95 -12.66
N ASP A 926 14.67 3.90 -13.59
CA ASP A 926 14.53 3.62 -15.02
C ASP A 926 15.87 3.38 -15.72
N TYR A 927 15.88 2.38 -16.60
CA TYR A 927 17.02 1.98 -17.43
C TYR A 927 16.62 1.88 -18.90
N THR A 928 17.59 2.12 -19.79
CA THR A 928 17.46 1.89 -21.23
C THR A 928 18.46 0.86 -21.70
N TYR A 929 18.03 -0.07 -22.53
CA TYR A 929 18.86 -1.16 -23.05
C TYR A 929 18.95 -1.11 -24.57
N GLU A 930 20.12 -1.50 -25.09
CA GLU A 930 20.43 -1.48 -26.54
C GLU A 930 20.50 -2.89 -27.14
N SER A 931 20.42 -3.94 -26.30
CA SER A 931 20.51 -5.35 -26.70
C SER A 931 19.78 -6.28 -25.73
N ALA A 932 19.48 -7.51 -26.19
CA ALA A 932 19.00 -8.62 -25.36
C ALA A 932 20.13 -9.38 -24.64
N ASP A 933 21.37 -8.96 -24.87
CA ASP A 933 22.54 -9.32 -24.07
C ASP A 933 22.67 -8.23 -23.00
N LEU A 934 22.29 -8.57 -21.77
CA LEU A 934 22.05 -7.64 -20.67
C LEU A 934 23.11 -7.80 -19.58
N SER A 935 23.55 -6.67 -19.01
CA SER A 935 24.28 -6.68 -17.75
C SER A 935 23.48 -5.93 -16.70
N VAL A 936 23.02 -6.66 -15.69
CA VAL A 936 22.14 -6.15 -14.63
C VAL A 936 22.85 -6.34 -13.29
N GLU A 937 22.89 -5.28 -12.49
CA GLU A 937 23.30 -5.34 -11.10
C GLU A 937 22.06 -5.32 -10.21
N LEU A 938 21.90 -6.37 -9.39
CA LEU A 938 20.82 -6.48 -8.42
C LEU A 938 21.41 -6.53 -7.02
N LEU A 939 20.95 -5.63 -6.16
CA LEU A 939 21.14 -5.77 -4.71
C LEU A 939 20.26 -6.95 -4.20
N PRO A 940 20.45 -7.40 -2.96
CA PRO A 940 19.67 -8.45 -2.33
C PRO A 940 18.17 -8.27 -2.55
N PHE A 941 17.52 -9.27 -3.13
CA PHE A 941 16.09 -9.27 -3.42
C PHE A 941 15.53 -8.13 -4.29
N GLU A 942 16.37 -7.29 -4.91
CA GLU A 942 15.92 -6.36 -5.94
C GLU A 942 15.32 -7.10 -7.14
N VAL A 943 14.34 -6.46 -7.75
CA VAL A 943 13.66 -6.92 -8.96
C VAL A 943 13.90 -5.89 -10.05
N VAL A 944 14.18 -6.33 -11.26
CA VAL A 944 14.09 -5.49 -12.46
C VAL A 944 13.07 -6.07 -13.43
N GLU A 945 12.14 -5.24 -13.86
CA GLU A 945 11.25 -5.49 -15.00
C GLU A 945 11.90 -4.92 -16.25
N ILE A 946 11.98 -5.69 -17.33
CA ILE A 946 12.57 -5.25 -18.60
C ILE A 946 11.59 -5.52 -19.72
N THR A 947 11.12 -4.45 -20.36
CA THR A 947 10.23 -4.51 -21.52
C THR A 947 11.02 -4.28 -22.80
N PHE A 948 10.99 -5.28 -23.68
CA PHE A 948 11.48 -5.23 -25.06
C PHE A 948 10.32 -5.05 -26.02
N VAL A 949 10.39 -4.04 -26.88
CA VAL A 949 9.44 -3.81 -27.98
C VAL A 949 10.00 -4.35 -29.27
N HIS A 950 9.17 -5.10 -30.01
CA HIS A 950 9.59 -5.83 -31.21
C HIS A 950 9.26 -5.05 -32.49
N SER A 951 10.23 -4.94 -33.39
CA SER A 951 10.01 -4.29 -34.69
C SER A 951 9.16 -5.11 -35.67
N SER A 952 8.92 -6.39 -35.35
CA SER A 952 8.07 -7.33 -36.10
C SER A 952 7.56 -8.42 -35.14
N PRO A 953 6.34 -8.95 -35.36
CA PRO A 953 5.82 -10.02 -34.51
C PRO A 953 6.75 -11.23 -34.47
N ILE A 954 7.24 -11.57 -33.27
CA ILE A 954 8.16 -12.69 -33.04
C ILE A 954 7.39 -14.00 -32.86
N LEU A 955 6.17 -13.90 -32.31
CA LEU A 955 5.16 -14.95 -32.30
C LEU A 955 4.11 -14.70 -33.40
N GLY A 956 3.44 -15.77 -33.83
CA GLY A 956 2.12 -15.61 -34.45
C GLY A 956 1.15 -14.97 -33.44
N PRO A 957 -0.04 -14.51 -33.87
CA PRO A 957 -1.01 -13.94 -32.94
C PRO A 957 -1.24 -14.88 -31.76
N PRO A 958 -1.54 -14.35 -30.56
CA PRO A 958 -1.80 -15.17 -29.38
C PRO A 958 -2.85 -16.21 -29.77
N VAL A 959 -2.54 -17.50 -29.61
CA VAL A 959 -3.59 -18.51 -29.70
C VAL A 959 -4.33 -18.48 -28.36
N GLY A 960 -5.12 -17.44 -28.18
CA GLY A 960 -5.87 -17.15 -26.95
C GLY A 960 -5.96 -15.65 -26.74
N GLY A 961 -7.05 -15.02 -27.18
CA GLY A 961 -7.27 -13.58 -26.92
C GLY A 961 -7.83 -12.74 -28.07
N THR A 962 -8.35 -13.33 -29.14
CA THR A 962 -9.68 -12.88 -29.53
C THR A 962 -10.64 -13.92 -28.96
N PRO A 963 -11.68 -13.52 -28.22
CA PRO A 963 -12.91 -14.29 -28.30
C PRO A 963 -13.14 -14.45 -29.78
N LEU A 964 -13.04 -15.68 -30.30
CA LEU A 964 -13.74 -15.96 -31.53
C LEU A 964 -15.16 -15.56 -31.17
N SER A 965 -15.63 -14.45 -31.74
CA SER A 965 -17.05 -14.12 -31.68
C SER A 965 -17.80 -15.43 -31.89
N GLU A 966 -18.81 -15.71 -31.08
CA GLU A 966 -19.61 -16.96 -31.01
C GLU A 966 -20.19 -17.46 -32.37
N GLU A 967 -19.83 -16.81 -33.47
CA GLU A 967 -20.28 -16.95 -34.85
C GLU A 967 -19.37 -17.79 -35.78
N THR A 968 -18.16 -18.25 -35.39
CA THR A 968 -17.27 -18.94 -36.35
C THR A 968 -16.94 -20.40 -36.06
N THR A 969 -17.49 -21.30 -36.89
CA THR A 969 -17.16 -22.74 -37.01
C THR A 969 -15.79 -23.01 -37.68
N GLN A 970 -14.76 -22.19 -37.40
CA GLN A 970 -13.43 -22.35 -38.03
C GLN A 970 -12.62 -23.39 -37.24
N PRO A 971 -11.92 -24.34 -37.90
CA PRO A 971 -11.10 -25.32 -37.19
C PRO A 971 -9.91 -24.65 -36.48
N ILE A 972 -9.71 -24.97 -35.21
CA ILE A 972 -8.56 -24.56 -34.39
C ILE A 972 -7.37 -25.44 -34.79
N ARG A 973 -6.20 -24.82 -35.03
CA ARG A 973 -5.04 -25.53 -35.56
C ARG A 973 -3.73 -25.00 -34.98
N GLY A 974 -2.91 -25.90 -34.45
CA GLY A 974 -1.53 -25.64 -34.05
C GLY A 974 -0.64 -25.25 -35.22
N ASP A 975 0.59 -24.82 -34.94
CA ASP A 975 1.54 -24.32 -35.94
C ASP A 975 2.60 -25.36 -36.35
N GLY A 976 2.65 -26.50 -35.64
CA GLY A 976 3.61 -27.58 -35.86
C GLY A 976 4.84 -27.53 -34.95
N GLY A 977 4.83 -26.68 -33.92
CA GLY A 977 5.59 -26.87 -32.68
C GLY A 977 4.67 -27.33 -31.53
N ASP A 978 5.21 -27.43 -30.33
CA ASP A 978 4.46 -27.84 -29.13
C ASP A 978 3.43 -26.72 -28.79
N ASN A 979 2.13 -27.02 -28.83
CA ASN A 979 1.05 -26.04 -28.71
C ASN A 979 0.09 -26.33 -27.55
N THR A 980 -0.43 -25.29 -26.91
CA THR A 980 -1.61 -25.37 -26.04
C THR A 980 -2.82 -24.81 -26.80
N LEU A 981 -3.83 -25.65 -27.03
CA LEU A 981 -5.04 -25.30 -27.81
C LEU A 981 -6.29 -25.48 -26.94
N ARG A 982 -7.19 -24.48 -26.95
CA ARG A 982 -8.46 -24.52 -26.21
C ARG A 982 -9.64 -24.31 -27.14
N GLY A 983 -10.66 -25.17 -27.02
CA GLY A 983 -11.96 -25.04 -27.67
C GLY A 983 -12.85 -23.99 -27.03
N THR A 984 -14.11 -24.01 -27.39
CA THR A 984 -15.21 -23.17 -26.91
C THR A 984 -16.25 -24.05 -26.22
N SER A 985 -17.33 -23.47 -25.68
CA SER A 985 -18.45 -24.24 -25.13
C SER A 985 -19.38 -24.89 -26.19
N ARG A 986 -18.87 -25.16 -27.40
CA ARG A 986 -19.61 -25.70 -28.54
C ARG A 986 -18.77 -26.76 -29.25
N ASP A 987 -19.42 -27.60 -30.04
CA ASP A 987 -18.75 -28.60 -30.90
C ASP A 987 -17.60 -28.00 -31.75
N ASP A 988 -16.38 -28.40 -31.46
CA ASP A 988 -15.15 -27.88 -32.01
C ASP A 988 -14.38 -28.88 -32.86
N ARG A 989 -13.42 -28.35 -33.63
CA ARG A 989 -12.52 -29.13 -34.47
C ARG A 989 -11.09 -28.65 -34.30
N ILE A 990 -10.31 -29.40 -33.52
CA ILE A 990 -9.00 -28.96 -33.03
C ILE A 990 -7.89 -29.90 -33.51
N ALA A 991 -6.84 -29.36 -34.10
CA ALA A 991 -5.71 -30.15 -34.61
C ALA A 991 -4.35 -29.58 -34.17
N GLY A 992 -3.60 -30.32 -33.34
CA GLY A 992 -2.26 -29.99 -32.84
C GLY A 992 -1.20 -29.95 -33.94
N LYS A 993 -1.15 -31.01 -34.76
CA LYS A 993 -0.26 -31.24 -35.91
C LYS A 993 1.05 -31.93 -35.55
N ALA A 994 2.06 -31.20 -35.15
CA ALA A 994 3.39 -31.74 -34.91
C ALA A 994 3.96 -31.00 -33.71
N GLY A 995 4.73 -31.68 -32.88
CA GLY A 995 5.06 -31.14 -31.56
C GLY A 995 4.24 -31.86 -30.49
N ASN A 996 4.64 -31.74 -29.23
CA ASN A 996 3.93 -32.33 -28.10
C ASN A 996 2.84 -31.36 -27.64
N ASP A 997 1.61 -31.61 -28.06
CA ASP A 997 0.51 -30.66 -27.90
C ASP A 997 -0.30 -30.93 -26.63
N LYS A 998 -0.84 -29.86 -26.02
CA LYS A 998 -1.89 -29.91 -25.00
C LYS A 998 -3.18 -29.36 -25.61
N VAL A 999 -4.25 -30.14 -25.61
CA VAL A 999 -5.51 -29.74 -26.24
C VAL A 999 -6.68 -29.96 -25.30
N PHE A 1000 -7.46 -28.89 -25.08
CA PHE A 1000 -8.66 -28.87 -24.25
C PHE A 1000 -9.88 -28.62 -25.15
N GLY A 1001 -10.82 -29.56 -25.17
CA GLY A 1001 -12.10 -29.47 -25.89
C GLY A 1001 -13.03 -28.41 -25.28
N ARG A 1002 -13.19 -28.48 -23.95
CA ARG A 1002 -14.21 -27.74 -23.16
C ARG A 1002 -15.61 -28.34 -23.43
N PRO A 1003 -16.74 -27.80 -22.91
CA PRO A 1003 -18.04 -28.38 -23.21
C PRO A 1003 -18.39 -28.37 -24.71
N GLY A 1004 -18.89 -29.46 -25.28
CA GLY A 1004 -19.24 -29.61 -26.70
C GLY A 1004 -18.98 -31.02 -27.22
N ASP A 1005 -19.58 -31.42 -28.34
CA ASP A 1005 -19.22 -32.70 -28.99
C ASP A 1005 -18.01 -32.48 -29.94
N ASP A 1006 -16.79 -32.71 -29.48
CA ASP A 1006 -15.58 -32.25 -30.15
C ASP A 1006 -14.88 -33.29 -31.05
N GLU A 1007 -14.17 -32.79 -32.07
CA GLU A 1007 -13.28 -33.59 -32.91
C GLU A 1007 -11.83 -33.13 -32.72
N ILE A 1008 -11.05 -33.88 -31.92
CA ILE A 1008 -9.69 -33.51 -31.48
C ILE A 1008 -8.62 -34.44 -32.11
N TRP A 1009 -7.55 -33.84 -32.65
CA TRP A 1009 -6.40 -34.54 -33.25
C TRP A 1009 -5.07 -34.02 -32.68
N GLY A 1010 -4.27 -34.87 -32.03
CA GLY A 1010 -2.89 -34.56 -31.63
C GLY A 1010 -1.92 -34.56 -32.82
N ASP A 1011 -2.00 -35.60 -33.66
CA ASP A 1011 -1.16 -35.88 -34.83
C ASP A 1011 0.27 -36.39 -34.51
N GLU A 1012 1.35 -35.61 -34.64
CA GLU A 1012 2.75 -36.07 -34.45
C GLU A 1012 3.39 -35.49 -33.16
N GLY A 1013 3.40 -36.22 -32.07
CA GLY A 1013 3.98 -35.75 -30.80
C GLY A 1013 3.61 -36.66 -29.66
N ALA A 1014 4.14 -36.40 -28.46
CA ALA A 1014 3.58 -36.99 -27.24
C ALA A 1014 2.52 -36.03 -26.68
N ASP A 1015 1.28 -36.22 -27.10
CA ASP A 1015 0.21 -35.23 -26.90
C ASP A 1015 -0.62 -35.51 -25.64
N THR A 1016 -1.17 -34.47 -25.03
CA THR A 1016 -2.21 -34.53 -23.99
C THR A 1016 -3.50 -33.95 -24.54
N LEU A 1017 -4.55 -34.78 -24.65
CA LEU A 1017 -5.86 -34.39 -25.16
C LEU A 1017 -6.92 -34.60 -24.08
N GLU A 1018 -7.73 -33.58 -23.81
CA GLU A 1018 -8.77 -33.57 -22.79
C GLU A 1018 -10.09 -33.09 -23.41
N GLY A 1019 -11.12 -33.93 -23.29
CA GLY A 1019 -12.44 -33.72 -23.92
C GLY A 1019 -13.28 -32.73 -23.13
N TRP A 1020 -13.46 -33.02 -21.84
CA TRP A 1020 -14.39 -32.34 -20.92
C TRP A 1020 -15.81 -32.86 -21.06
N GLY A 1021 -16.79 -32.02 -21.39
CA GLY A 1021 -18.18 -32.41 -21.40
C GLY A 1021 -18.70 -32.54 -22.82
N GLY A 1022 -19.38 -33.64 -23.16
CA GLY A 1022 -19.93 -33.88 -24.50
C GLY A 1022 -19.44 -35.19 -25.08
N ASP A 1023 -20.03 -35.64 -26.20
CA ASP A 1023 -19.65 -36.92 -26.81
C ASP A 1023 -18.44 -36.73 -27.75
N ASP A 1024 -17.23 -36.87 -27.24
CA ASP A 1024 -16.01 -36.47 -27.93
C ASP A 1024 -15.42 -37.55 -28.84
N THR A 1025 -14.67 -37.10 -29.86
CA THR A 1025 -13.84 -37.96 -30.70
C THR A 1025 -12.39 -37.49 -30.68
N GLN A 1026 -11.54 -38.18 -29.93
CA GLN A 1026 -10.12 -37.86 -29.79
C GLN A 1026 -9.20 -38.86 -30.49
N ARG A 1027 -8.11 -38.34 -31.07
CA ARG A 1027 -7.05 -39.14 -31.71
C ARG A 1027 -5.68 -38.60 -31.33
N GLY A 1028 -4.88 -39.41 -30.61
CA GLY A 1028 -3.49 -39.08 -30.23
C GLY A 1028 -2.63 -38.95 -31.47
N GLY A 1029 -2.20 -40.07 -32.06
CA GLY A 1029 -1.59 -40.04 -33.39
C GLY A 1029 -0.29 -40.83 -33.42
N SER A 1030 0.86 -40.17 -33.40
CA SER A 1030 2.14 -40.85 -33.25
C SER A 1030 3.01 -40.21 -32.17
N GLY A 1031 3.40 -41.02 -31.21
CA GLY A 1031 4.09 -40.63 -29.98
C GLY A 1031 3.39 -41.29 -28.82
N ASN A 1032 3.79 -41.01 -27.58
CA ASN A 1032 3.15 -41.63 -26.41
C ASN A 1032 2.12 -40.64 -25.86
N ASP A 1033 0.86 -40.87 -26.15
CA ASP A 1033 -0.19 -39.87 -25.94
C ASP A 1033 -0.98 -40.14 -24.66
N ARG A 1034 -1.52 -39.07 -24.06
CA ARG A 1034 -2.48 -39.11 -22.97
C ARG A 1034 -3.81 -38.55 -23.47
N LEU A 1035 -4.85 -39.37 -23.44
CA LEU A 1035 -6.22 -38.99 -23.84
C LEU A 1035 -7.14 -39.17 -22.65
N ASP A 1036 -7.89 -38.13 -22.30
CA ASP A 1036 -8.94 -38.14 -21.28
C ASP A 1036 -10.26 -37.65 -21.90
N GLY A 1037 -11.27 -38.53 -21.95
CA GLY A 1037 -12.60 -38.20 -22.48
C GLY A 1037 -13.39 -37.31 -21.53
N ASN A 1038 -13.27 -37.57 -20.23
CA ASN A 1038 -14.02 -36.93 -19.14
C ASN A 1038 -15.51 -37.30 -19.16
N GLN A 1039 -16.45 -36.42 -19.50
CA GLN A 1039 -17.88 -36.70 -19.42
C GLN A 1039 -18.52 -36.79 -20.80
N GLY A 1040 -19.13 -37.93 -21.12
CA GLY A 1040 -19.85 -38.14 -22.38
C GLY A 1040 -19.68 -39.57 -22.89
N ASP A 1041 -20.36 -39.93 -23.97
CA ASP A 1041 -20.12 -41.21 -24.65
C ASP A 1041 -18.94 -41.07 -25.64
N ASP A 1042 -17.71 -41.20 -25.14
CA ASP A 1042 -16.51 -40.78 -25.88
C ASP A 1042 -15.92 -41.84 -26.82
N VAL A 1043 -15.17 -41.37 -27.83
CA VAL A 1043 -14.40 -42.21 -28.76
C VAL A 1043 -12.93 -41.82 -28.75
N LEU A 1044 -12.11 -42.58 -28.03
CA LEU A 1044 -10.68 -42.30 -27.86
C LEU A 1044 -9.79 -43.28 -28.65
N ASN A 1045 -8.79 -42.75 -29.37
CA ASN A 1045 -7.85 -43.56 -30.15
C ASN A 1045 -6.39 -43.11 -30.04
N GLY A 1046 -5.56 -43.88 -29.34
CA GLY A 1046 -4.12 -43.58 -29.14
C GLY A 1046 -3.27 -43.71 -30.40
N ASN A 1047 -3.68 -44.56 -31.34
CA ASN A 1047 -2.97 -44.85 -32.59
C ASN A 1047 -1.57 -45.47 -32.43
N GLN A 1048 -0.47 -44.71 -32.38
CA GLN A 1048 0.91 -45.21 -32.41
C GLN A 1048 1.77 -44.69 -31.26
N GLY A 1049 1.79 -45.41 -30.16
CA GLY A 1049 2.85 -45.34 -29.15
C GLY A 1049 2.46 -46.17 -27.95
N ASN A 1050 3.05 -45.86 -26.78
CA ASN A 1050 2.55 -46.40 -25.53
C ASN A 1050 1.62 -45.36 -24.91
N ASP A 1051 0.32 -45.51 -25.17
CA ASP A 1051 -0.66 -44.47 -24.92
C ASP A 1051 -1.41 -44.74 -23.61
N THR A 1052 -1.92 -43.69 -22.97
CA THR A 1052 -2.76 -43.76 -21.76
C THR A 1052 -4.12 -43.14 -22.07
N LEU A 1053 -5.17 -43.96 -22.08
CA LEU A 1053 -6.54 -43.56 -22.41
C LEU A 1053 -7.43 -43.71 -21.17
N ARG A 1054 -8.16 -42.66 -20.81
CA ARG A 1054 -9.22 -42.65 -19.80
C ARG A 1054 -10.52 -42.17 -20.45
N GLY A 1055 -11.56 -42.98 -20.42
CA GLY A 1055 -12.88 -42.62 -20.95
C GLY A 1055 -13.56 -41.59 -20.07
N GLY A 1056 -13.74 -41.94 -18.80
CA GLY A 1056 -14.35 -41.06 -17.80
C GLY A 1056 -15.75 -41.52 -17.46
N SER A 1057 -16.77 -40.68 -17.53
CA SER A 1057 -18.17 -41.04 -17.30
C SER A 1057 -18.95 -41.09 -18.61
N GLY A 1058 -19.74 -42.14 -18.83
CA GLY A 1058 -20.48 -42.37 -20.06
C GLY A 1058 -20.13 -43.72 -20.68
N ASP A 1059 -20.81 -44.11 -21.76
CA ASP A 1059 -20.58 -45.39 -22.44
C ASP A 1059 -19.47 -45.25 -23.51
N ASP A 1060 -18.20 -45.39 -23.12
CA ASP A 1060 -17.05 -45.03 -23.97
C ASP A 1060 -16.56 -46.13 -24.94
N ASP A 1061 -15.90 -45.74 -26.04
CA ASP A 1061 -15.18 -46.61 -26.98
C ASP A 1061 -13.68 -46.27 -27.11
N LEU A 1062 -12.83 -47.01 -26.39
CA LEU A 1062 -11.38 -46.78 -26.35
C LEU A 1062 -10.61 -47.76 -27.25
N MET A 1063 -9.62 -47.24 -27.99
CA MET A 1063 -8.67 -48.01 -28.80
C MET A 1063 -7.22 -47.56 -28.57
N GLY A 1064 -6.42 -48.38 -27.87
CA GLY A 1064 -4.99 -48.10 -27.60
C GLY A 1064 -4.17 -48.00 -28.89
N GLY A 1065 -4.16 -49.06 -29.70
CA GLY A 1065 -3.59 -49.01 -31.04
C GLY A 1065 -2.29 -49.81 -31.16
N ARG A 1066 -1.15 -49.15 -31.34
CA ARG A 1066 0.17 -49.80 -31.48
C ARG A 1066 1.14 -49.33 -30.38
N GLY A 1067 1.21 -50.11 -29.33
CA GLY A 1067 2.30 -50.14 -28.38
C GLY A 1067 1.79 -50.76 -27.11
N ASN A 1068 2.41 -50.47 -25.97
CA ASN A 1068 1.96 -51.00 -24.69
C ASN A 1068 1.06 -49.97 -24.02
N ASP A 1069 -0.24 -50.12 -24.23
CA ASP A 1069 -1.20 -49.07 -23.87
C ASP A 1069 -1.84 -49.33 -22.50
N VAL A 1070 -2.27 -48.28 -21.83
CA VAL A 1070 -3.05 -48.34 -20.58
C VAL A 1070 -4.43 -47.76 -20.86
N LEU A 1071 -5.47 -48.57 -20.67
CA LEU A 1071 -6.87 -48.19 -20.93
C LEU A 1071 -7.68 -48.30 -19.64
N ARG A 1072 -8.38 -47.23 -19.29
CA ARG A 1072 -9.38 -47.15 -18.21
C ARG A 1072 -10.66 -46.62 -18.85
N GLY A 1073 -11.74 -47.41 -18.85
CA GLY A 1073 -13.03 -46.95 -19.37
C GLY A 1073 -13.58 -45.88 -18.43
N GLY A 1074 -14.14 -46.30 -17.31
CA GLY A 1074 -14.47 -45.42 -16.20
C GLY A 1074 -15.87 -45.76 -15.72
N GLU A 1075 -16.72 -44.77 -15.47
CA GLU A 1075 -18.12 -45.00 -15.15
C GLU A 1075 -18.97 -45.21 -16.40
N GLY A 1076 -19.27 -46.46 -16.76
CA GLY A 1076 -20.24 -46.71 -17.83
C GLY A 1076 -20.07 -48.06 -18.51
N ALA A 1077 -20.85 -48.30 -19.56
CA ALA A 1077 -20.80 -49.56 -20.30
C ALA A 1077 -19.75 -49.51 -21.42
N ASP A 1078 -18.48 -49.53 -21.03
CA ASP A 1078 -17.38 -49.20 -21.94
C ASP A 1078 -17.01 -50.35 -22.89
N PHE A 1079 -16.41 -49.97 -24.01
CA PHE A 1079 -15.89 -50.86 -25.05
C PHE A 1079 -14.39 -50.63 -25.28
N LEU A 1080 -13.56 -51.51 -24.73
CA LEU A 1080 -12.11 -51.36 -24.74
C LEU A 1080 -11.41 -52.27 -25.75
N ARG A 1081 -10.42 -51.72 -26.46
CA ARG A 1081 -9.54 -52.40 -27.43
C ARG A 1081 -8.08 -52.04 -27.20
N GLY A 1082 -7.27 -52.99 -26.75
CA GLY A 1082 -5.84 -52.73 -26.49
C GLY A 1082 -5.03 -52.58 -27.79
N GLY A 1083 -5.36 -53.35 -28.82
CA GLY A 1083 -4.63 -53.34 -30.07
C GLY A 1083 -3.36 -54.20 -30.01
N ALA A 1084 -2.20 -53.62 -30.32
CA ALA A 1084 -0.97 -54.33 -30.60
C ALA A 1084 0.21 -53.89 -29.71
N GLY A 1085 0.36 -54.54 -28.57
CA GLY A 1085 1.57 -54.57 -27.75
C GLY A 1085 1.30 -55.35 -26.47
N TYR A 1086 1.71 -54.89 -25.31
CA TYR A 1086 1.39 -55.48 -24.01
C TYR A 1086 0.49 -54.50 -23.27
N ASP A 1087 -0.82 -54.72 -23.34
CA ASP A 1087 -1.80 -53.70 -22.95
C ASP A 1087 -2.32 -53.96 -21.54
N THR A 1088 -2.65 -52.90 -20.81
CA THR A 1088 -3.22 -52.95 -19.46
C THR A 1088 -4.61 -52.35 -19.45
N PHE A 1089 -5.60 -53.16 -19.07
CA PHE A 1089 -6.98 -52.70 -18.82
C PHE A 1089 -7.15 -52.48 -17.32
N LEU A 1090 -7.32 -51.24 -16.90
CA LEU A 1090 -7.33 -50.81 -15.51
C LEU A 1090 -8.77 -50.58 -15.02
N TYR A 1091 -9.06 -51.05 -13.80
CA TYR A 1091 -10.32 -50.78 -13.10
C TYR A 1091 -10.09 -50.46 -11.62
N ASP A 1092 -10.65 -49.34 -11.18
CA ASP A 1092 -10.73 -48.88 -9.80
C ASP A 1092 -12.12 -49.17 -9.18
N ARG A 1093 -12.32 -48.73 -7.94
CA ARG A 1093 -13.57 -48.94 -7.20
C ARG A 1093 -14.68 -48.08 -7.80
N GLY A 1094 -15.82 -48.70 -8.12
CA GLY A 1094 -17.01 -48.00 -8.60
C GLY A 1094 -17.22 -48.02 -10.11
N GLU A 1095 -16.16 -48.23 -10.88
CA GLU A 1095 -16.14 -48.10 -12.35
C GLU A 1095 -16.83 -49.26 -13.09
N ILE A 1096 -16.90 -50.45 -12.50
CA ILE A 1096 -17.35 -51.62 -13.25
C ILE A 1096 -18.88 -51.64 -13.38
N SER A 1097 -19.40 -51.10 -14.48
CA SER A 1097 -20.83 -51.08 -14.78
C SER A 1097 -21.33 -52.32 -15.55
N PRO A 1098 -22.66 -52.58 -15.57
CA PRO A 1098 -23.24 -53.69 -16.33
C PRO A 1098 -23.19 -53.50 -17.85
N GLY A 1099 -22.05 -53.77 -18.49
CA GLY A 1099 -21.92 -53.61 -19.95
C GLY A 1099 -20.49 -53.66 -20.46
N GLU A 1100 -19.56 -53.32 -19.57
CA GLU A 1100 -18.11 -53.35 -19.71
C GLU A 1100 -17.58 -54.51 -20.57
N THR A 1101 -16.91 -54.17 -21.67
CA THR A 1101 -16.49 -55.12 -22.70
C THR A 1101 -15.07 -54.87 -23.21
N ILE A 1102 -14.20 -55.88 -23.09
CA ILE A 1102 -12.90 -55.92 -23.79
C ILE A 1102 -12.99 -56.89 -24.97
N SER A 1103 -12.62 -56.44 -26.17
CA SER A 1103 -12.92 -57.18 -27.40
C SER A 1103 -11.74 -57.89 -28.08
N ASP A 1104 -10.50 -57.58 -27.71
CA ASP A 1104 -9.29 -58.12 -28.36
C ASP A 1104 -8.21 -58.64 -27.40
N PHE A 1105 -8.54 -58.82 -26.11
CA PHE A 1105 -7.63 -59.31 -25.07
C PHE A 1105 -6.76 -60.51 -25.48
N ARG A 1106 -5.44 -60.41 -25.34
CA ARG A 1106 -4.46 -61.46 -25.67
C ARG A 1106 -3.86 -62.10 -24.42
N ILE A 1107 -4.20 -63.37 -24.24
CA ILE A 1107 -3.76 -64.18 -23.08
C ILE A 1107 -2.23 -64.25 -22.97
N GLY A 1108 -1.71 -63.96 -21.77
CA GLY A 1108 -0.28 -63.98 -21.47
C GLY A 1108 0.52 -62.83 -22.10
N GLN A 1109 -0.18 -61.84 -22.67
CA GLN A 1109 0.38 -60.61 -23.22
C GLN A 1109 -0.28 -59.41 -22.52
N ASP A 1110 -1.61 -59.30 -22.62
CA ASP A 1110 -2.36 -58.22 -22.00
C ASP A 1110 -2.74 -58.59 -20.55
N ILE A 1111 -2.99 -57.58 -19.71
CA ILE A 1111 -3.30 -57.74 -18.28
C ILE A 1111 -4.55 -56.94 -17.92
N ILE A 1112 -5.40 -57.52 -17.07
CA ILE A 1112 -6.47 -56.79 -16.37
C ILE A 1112 -5.94 -56.42 -14.99
N GLN A 1113 -5.74 -55.13 -14.74
CA GLN A 1113 -5.33 -54.58 -13.46
C GLN A 1113 -6.57 -54.17 -12.65
N LEU A 1114 -6.68 -54.70 -11.44
CA LEU A 1114 -7.77 -54.41 -10.52
C LEU A 1114 -7.21 -53.74 -9.28
N ASN A 1115 -7.57 -52.49 -9.06
CA ASN A 1115 -7.23 -51.70 -7.89
C ASN A 1115 -8.51 -51.41 -7.09
N ILE A 1116 -9.10 -52.49 -6.57
CA ILE A 1116 -10.41 -52.48 -5.90
C ILE A 1116 -10.24 -52.97 -4.46
N PRO A 1117 -10.57 -52.16 -3.45
CA PRO A 1117 -10.51 -52.57 -2.05
C PRO A 1117 -11.27 -53.89 -1.79
N GLY A 1118 -10.55 -54.89 -1.28
CA GLY A 1118 -11.10 -56.22 -0.99
C GLY A 1118 -10.98 -57.24 -2.12
N VAL A 1119 -10.45 -56.87 -3.28
CA VAL A 1119 -10.13 -57.78 -4.40
C VAL A 1119 -8.62 -57.94 -4.48
N SER A 1120 -8.09 -58.96 -3.81
CA SER A 1120 -6.64 -59.13 -3.62
C SER A 1120 -6.05 -60.33 -4.39
N SER A 1121 -6.92 -61.18 -4.94
CA SER A 1121 -6.49 -62.37 -5.66
C SER A 1121 -7.53 -62.87 -6.65
N ILE A 1122 -7.11 -63.76 -7.53
CA ILE A 1122 -7.98 -64.46 -8.48
C ILE A 1122 -9.15 -65.20 -7.80
N ASN A 1123 -9.04 -65.53 -6.50
CA ASN A 1123 -10.10 -66.22 -5.76
C ASN A 1123 -11.29 -65.31 -5.43
N ASP A 1124 -11.09 -64.00 -5.53
CA ASP A 1124 -12.11 -62.99 -5.27
C ASP A 1124 -13.00 -62.75 -6.53
N LEU A 1125 -12.64 -63.39 -7.65
CA LEU A 1125 -13.31 -63.28 -8.95
C LEU A 1125 -14.15 -64.52 -9.27
N ASN A 1126 -15.28 -64.32 -9.95
CA ASN A 1126 -16.12 -65.42 -10.43
C ASN A 1126 -16.24 -65.43 -11.95
N PHE A 1127 -15.80 -66.51 -12.58
CA PHE A 1127 -15.74 -66.65 -14.03
C PHE A 1127 -16.89 -67.51 -14.56
N SER A 1128 -17.56 -67.05 -15.61
CA SER A 1128 -18.61 -67.81 -16.27
C SER A 1128 -18.52 -67.72 -17.79
N ARG A 1129 -18.91 -68.80 -18.48
CA ARG A 1129 -18.93 -68.80 -19.94
C ARG A 1129 -20.27 -68.27 -20.45
N ASN A 1130 -20.22 -67.21 -21.25
CA ASN A 1130 -21.39 -66.68 -21.94
C ASN A 1130 -21.45 -67.23 -23.37
N GLN A 1131 -22.23 -68.31 -23.56
CA GLN A 1131 -22.32 -68.99 -24.86
C GLN A 1131 -23.05 -68.15 -25.93
N SER A 1132 -23.97 -67.28 -25.52
CA SER A 1132 -24.75 -66.44 -26.42
C SER A 1132 -23.92 -65.31 -27.02
N ALA A 1133 -23.02 -64.71 -26.22
CA ALA A 1133 -22.11 -63.65 -26.65
C ALA A 1133 -20.76 -64.17 -27.18
N GLY A 1134 -20.49 -65.47 -27.08
CA GLY A 1134 -19.18 -66.02 -27.44
C GLY A 1134 -18.05 -65.49 -26.56
N ALA A 1135 -18.33 -65.21 -25.28
CA ALA A 1135 -17.46 -64.47 -24.37
C ALA A 1135 -17.21 -65.21 -23.04
N VAL A 1136 -16.31 -64.68 -22.21
CA VAL A 1136 -16.13 -65.04 -20.80
C VAL A 1136 -16.50 -63.81 -19.96
N ASP A 1137 -17.43 -64.00 -19.02
CA ASP A 1137 -17.85 -62.94 -18.09
C ASP A 1137 -17.07 -63.13 -16.76
N ILE A 1138 -16.45 -62.05 -16.27
CA ILE A 1138 -15.70 -61.97 -15.01
C ILE A 1138 -16.49 -61.11 -14.04
N ARG A 1139 -17.09 -61.74 -13.03
CA ARG A 1139 -17.91 -61.05 -12.03
C ARG A 1139 -17.10 -60.76 -10.77
N ILE A 1140 -17.12 -59.50 -10.35
CA ILE A 1140 -16.53 -59.02 -9.09
C ILE A 1140 -17.68 -58.74 -8.11
N GLN A 1141 -17.62 -59.33 -6.91
CA GLN A 1141 -18.74 -59.25 -5.97
C GLN A 1141 -18.98 -57.82 -5.50
N GLY A 1142 -20.16 -57.28 -5.78
CA GLY A 1142 -20.56 -55.94 -5.34
C GLY A 1142 -20.01 -54.79 -6.17
N GLN A 1143 -19.34 -55.06 -7.31
CA GLN A 1143 -18.85 -54.03 -8.23
C GLN A 1143 -19.54 -54.18 -9.59
N GLY A 1144 -19.23 -55.23 -10.37
CA GLY A 1144 -19.86 -55.42 -11.68
C GLY A 1144 -19.44 -56.68 -12.42
N THR A 1145 -19.51 -56.66 -13.75
CA THR A 1145 -19.08 -57.76 -14.61
C THR A 1145 -18.34 -57.26 -15.85
N ILE A 1146 -17.05 -57.60 -15.97
CA ILE A 1146 -16.24 -57.37 -17.17
C ILE A 1146 -16.48 -58.51 -18.17
N ARG A 1147 -16.77 -58.18 -19.43
CA ARG A 1147 -16.96 -59.16 -20.50
C ARG A 1147 -15.75 -59.21 -21.43
N LEU A 1148 -15.14 -60.38 -21.55
CA LEU A 1148 -14.08 -60.63 -22.53
C LEU A 1148 -14.65 -61.34 -23.76
N ILE A 1149 -14.77 -60.63 -24.88
CA ILE A 1149 -15.19 -61.22 -26.16
C ILE A 1149 -14.02 -62.00 -26.76
N GLY A 1150 -14.25 -63.27 -27.08
CA GLY A 1150 -13.24 -64.08 -27.75
C GLY A 1150 -13.41 -65.58 -27.56
N ALA A 1151 -12.66 -66.35 -28.36
CA ALA A 1151 -12.73 -67.81 -28.37
C ALA A 1151 -12.00 -68.49 -27.19
N PHE A 1152 -11.96 -67.84 -26.02
CA PHE A 1152 -11.24 -68.32 -24.84
C PHE A 1152 -12.05 -69.34 -24.05
N SER A 1153 -11.38 -70.25 -23.33
CA SER A 1153 -12.00 -71.02 -22.25
C SER A 1153 -11.86 -70.28 -20.91
N VAL A 1154 -12.77 -70.56 -19.98
CA VAL A 1154 -12.68 -70.03 -18.60
C VAL A 1154 -11.33 -70.36 -17.96
N GLN A 1155 -10.77 -71.54 -18.26
CA GLN A 1155 -9.49 -71.99 -17.71
C GLN A 1155 -8.28 -71.19 -18.22
N GLU A 1156 -8.35 -70.66 -19.44
CA GLU A 1156 -7.28 -69.86 -20.02
C GLU A 1156 -7.31 -68.43 -19.47
N ILE A 1157 -8.50 -67.85 -19.29
CA ILE A 1157 -8.67 -66.53 -18.68
C ILE A 1157 -8.33 -66.55 -17.19
N SER A 1158 -8.78 -67.54 -16.42
CA SER A 1158 -8.63 -67.57 -14.96
C SER A 1158 -7.20 -67.86 -14.45
N GLN A 1159 -6.17 -67.63 -15.27
CA GLN A 1159 -4.77 -67.77 -14.87
C GLN A 1159 -4.30 -66.48 -14.20
N ALA A 1160 -3.55 -66.60 -13.10
CA ALA A 1160 -3.07 -65.45 -12.34
C ALA A 1160 -2.18 -64.50 -13.17
N GLY A 1161 -1.56 -64.97 -14.25
CA GLY A 1161 -0.72 -64.13 -15.12
C GLY A 1161 -1.49 -63.15 -16.01
N ASN A 1162 -2.82 -63.27 -16.12
CA ASN A 1162 -3.66 -62.32 -16.87
C ASN A 1162 -4.20 -61.18 -15.98
N PHE A 1163 -3.88 -61.21 -14.68
CA PHE A 1163 -4.42 -60.26 -13.71
C PHE A 1163 -3.30 -59.66 -12.86
N ARG A 1164 -3.46 -58.39 -12.53
CA ARG A 1164 -2.68 -57.70 -11.52
C ARG A 1164 -3.62 -57.17 -10.44
N PHE A 1165 -3.35 -57.49 -9.19
CA PHE A 1165 -4.08 -57.00 -8.03
C PHE A 1165 -3.16 -56.03 -7.30
N VAL A 1166 -3.63 -54.83 -7.04
CA VAL A 1166 -2.86 -53.77 -6.36
C VAL A 1166 -3.28 -53.67 -4.89
#